data_AF-A0A814C5T5-F1
#
_entry.id   AF-A0A814C5T5-F1
#
_cell.length_a   1.000
_cell.length_b   1.000
_cell.length_c   1.000
_cell.angle_alpha   90.00
_cell.angle_beta   90.00
_cell.angle_gamma   90.00
#
_symmetry.space_group_name_H-M   'P 1'
#
loop_
_entity.id
_entity.type
_entity.pdbx_description
1 polymer ?
#
loop_
_entity_poly.entity_id
_entity_poly.type
_entity_poly.pdbx_seq_one_letter_code
_entity_poly.pdbx_strand_id
1 'polypeptide(L)'
;MQDVVVIWLDNQIDHNNADCLFTISQLEHITDNVTTFADNDECVEYILNCNDHQVYLIVSGALGQYLVRCIHDIPLLHSIFIFCQNKSYHEQWAKHWNKIKDVSTDIISLCQAIQNSFPQAEPTVTPISFVPSGKRLYLLNPSFMYTQLFKEILLTIEFEDKHIEEFVRHHPGLITLDGTHSNDFEQSVRDYRAKNPIWWYTRGNSLHSMLNDALRIMDGDVLVRMGFFVTDLHRNIEQLHKEQFVNTSWSPLVFTVYRGQGLSHTDFGELRNTIGGLMSFNSFFSTSMQRDVSLSYAKSNADNPKLVGILFTIEVDPSRSTTPFASVGNHGRFLQENEVLFSMHTVFRIHHIKLIGTDRSLYEVNISLTLDSDEDLRTLTDHIRRENHLDGKGWTRLGQLLIQLGQHEKAKAIYDTLLNQTSDESDKGLIYHQLGRIRLMQGLFQEAITFYAKSLVRLEKSFPANHHDLATSYNDIGLVYDRMGDYRKALEYYEKVFSIEQQSLAANHPDLATSYNNIGSVYDSMGDYRKALEYYENALSIQQPSLPAHHPSIARSYNNIGSAYDRMGDYRKALEYYEKALSIEQQSLPANHPDLATSYHNIGLVYNNMGDYRKALEYYEKALSIQQPSLPANHPDLATSYSNIGSAYDSMGDYGKALEYYEKALSIRQQSLPANHPDLAASYNNIGSVYNNMGDYRKALEYDEKALSIQQPSLPANHPDLATSCSNIGSVYNNMGDYRKALEYDEKALSIRQQSLPANHPDLAASYNNIGLVYNNMGDYPKVQLYCERAVEIGKCSMSPNHPGLLTFERNLECVRNGLQHSSFRAIK
;
A
#
# COMPACT_ATOMS: atom_id res chain seq x y z
N MET A 1 -0.46 -17.97 17.44
CA MET A 1 -0.37 -18.89 18.59
C MET A 1 0.78 -19.87 18.34
N GLN A 2 2.04 -19.39 18.22
CA GLN A 2 3.11 -20.23 17.64
C GLN A 2 3.96 -21.00 18.66
N ASP A 3 3.73 -20.84 19.98
CA ASP A 3 4.65 -21.35 21.01
C ASP A 3 3.99 -22.34 22.00
N VAL A 4 3.01 -23.16 21.59
CA VAL A 4 2.33 -24.11 22.49
C VAL A 4 2.45 -25.55 21.98
N VAL A 5 2.86 -26.47 22.85
CA VAL A 5 2.92 -27.92 22.58
C VAL A 5 2.05 -28.65 23.61
N VAL A 6 1.15 -29.51 23.12
CA VAL A 6 0.36 -30.41 23.97
C VAL A 6 0.96 -31.81 23.89
N ILE A 7 1.29 -32.37 25.04
CA ILE A 7 1.84 -33.71 25.17
C ILE A 7 0.81 -34.61 25.82
N TRP A 8 0.49 -35.77 25.23
CA TRP A 8 -0.36 -36.78 25.83
C TRP A 8 0.46 -38.03 26.20
N LEU A 9 0.50 -38.33 27.50
CA LEU A 9 1.22 -39.48 28.05
C LEU A 9 0.23 -40.47 28.68
N ASP A 10 0.15 -41.65 28.08
CA ASP A 10 -0.63 -42.77 28.57
C ASP A 10 0.04 -44.11 28.19
N ASN A 11 0.07 -45.07 29.11
CA ASN A 11 0.70 -46.37 28.87
C ASN A 11 -0.14 -47.29 27.95
N GLN A 12 -1.35 -46.85 27.59
CA GLN A 12 -2.24 -47.55 26.66
C GLN A 12 -2.35 -46.87 25.28
N ILE A 13 -1.46 -45.93 24.94
CA ILE A 13 -1.46 -45.31 23.60
C ILE A 13 -1.13 -46.37 22.54
N ASP A 14 -2.13 -46.68 21.71
CA ASP A 14 -2.00 -47.47 20.49
C ASP A 14 -2.56 -46.67 19.32
N HIS A 15 -1.71 -46.33 18.36
CA HIS A 15 -2.07 -45.57 17.16
C HIS A 15 -3.00 -46.33 16.19
N ASN A 16 -3.26 -47.62 16.44
CA ASN A 16 -4.25 -48.40 15.68
C ASN A 16 -5.61 -48.48 16.37
N ASN A 17 -5.75 -47.95 17.59
CA ASN A 17 -7.00 -47.95 18.34
C ASN A 17 -7.87 -46.73 17.94
N ALA A 18 -9.13 -46.98 17.57
CA ALA A 18 -10.09 -45.96 17.16
C ALA A 18 -10.34 -44.89 18.24
N ASP A 19 -10.36 -45.28 19.52
CA ASP A 19 -10.59 -44.33 20.63
C ASP A 19 -9.38 -43.42 20.87
N CYS A 20 -8.17 -43.95 20.63
CA CYS A 20 -6.92 -43.21 20.73
C CYS A 20 -6.81 -42.19 19.59
N LEU A 21 -7.10 -42.62 18.35
CA LEU A 21 -7.14 -41.74 17.18
C LEU A 21 -8.21 -40.66 17.31
N PHE A 22 -9.38 -40.99 17.87
CA PHE A 22 -10.42 -40.01 18.19
C PHE A 22 -9.92 -38.96 19.19
N THR A 23 -9.26 -39.39 20.26
CA THR A 23 -8.72 -38.49 21.30
C THR A 23 -7.63 -37.57 20.75
N ILE A 24 -6.69 -38.10 19.96
CA ILE A 24 -5.66 -37.30 19.28
C ILE A 24 -6.33 -36.27 18.37
N SER A 25 -7.30 -36.69 17.56
CA SER A 25 -8.03 -35.78 16.67
C SER A 25 -8.71 -34.64 17.44
N GLN A 26 -9.28 -34.91 18.62
CA GLN A 26 -9.89 -33.87 19.47
C GLN A 26 -8.89 -32.92 20.10
N LEU A 27 -7.66 -33.36 20.36
CA LEU A 27 -6.57 -32.50 20.85
C LEU A 27 -5.97 -31.67 19.71
N GLU A 28 -5.85 -32.26 18.51
CA GLU A 28 -5.40 -31.58 17.30
C GLU A 28 -6.36 -30.44 16.88
N HIS A 29 -7.64 -30.51 17.28
CA HIS A 29 -8.59 -29.39 17.12
C HIS A 29 -8.23 -28.17 17.99
N ILE A 30 -7.43 -28.34 19.05
CA ILE A 30 -7.04 -27.28 19.98
C ILE A 30 -5.67 -26.70 19.60
N THR A 31 -4.72 -27.55 19.19
CA THR A 31 -3.37 -27.18 18.78
C THR A 31 -2.82 -28.18 17.77
N ASP A 32 -2.08 -27.72 16.76
CA ASP A 32 -1.45 -28.60 15.77
C ASP A 32 -0.22 -29.36 16.32
N ASN A 33 0.30 -28.95 17.48
CA ASN A 33 1.47 -29.55 18.12
C ASN A 33 1.07 -30.55 19.21
N VAL A 34 0.37 -31.62 18.82
CA VAL A 34 0.07 -32.75 19.71
C VAL A 34 1.12 -33.82 19.55
N THR A 35 1.79 -34.18 20.63
CA THR A 35 2.74 -35.30 20.67
C THR A 35 2.30 -36.32 21.70
N THR A 36 2.47 -37.60 21.39
CA THR A 36 2.03 -38.71 22.24
C THR A 36 3.20 -39.57 22.67
N PHE A 37 3.21 -39.99 23.94
CA PHE A 37 4.24 -40.87 24.49
C PHE A 37 3.60 -42.03 25.25
N ALA A 38 4.14 -43.23 25.08
CA ALA A 38 3.78 -44.41 25.87
C ALA A 38 4.77 -44.67 27.01
N ASP A 39 5.99 -44.13 26.89
CA ASP A 39 7.08 -44.25 27.86
C ASP A 39 7.30 -42.94 28.64
N ASN A 40 7.52 -43.07 29.95
CA ASN A 40 7.69 -41.92 30.84
C ASN A 40 9.05 -41.22 30.64
N ASP A 41 10.12 -41.98 30.41
CA ASP A 41 11.47 -41.43 30.33
C ASP A 41 11.66 -40.67 29.01
N GLU A 42 11.12 -41.22 27.91
CA GLU A 42 11.08 -40.53 26.61
C GLU A 42 10.27 -39.22 26.67
N CYS A 43 9.13 -39.23 27.35
CA CYS A 43 8.30 -38.03 27.52
C CYS A 43 9.03 -36.93 28.30
N VAL A 44 9.71 -37.29 29.38
CA VAL A 44 10.48 -36.34 30.20
C VAL A 44 11.67 -35.78 29.44
N GLU A 45 12.40 -36.61 28.69
CA GLU A 45 13.51 -36.17 27.84
C GLU A 45 13.04 -35.18 26.77
N TYR A 46 11.88 -35.43 26.15
CA TYR A 46 11.28 -34.51 25.19
C TYR A 46 10.91 -33.16 25.81
N ILE A 47 10.30 -33.15 26.99
CA ILE A 47 9.94 -31.91 27.71
C ILE A 47 11.18 -31.07 28.03
N LEU A 48 12.29 -31.71 28.41
CA LEU A 48 13.55 -31.03 28.74
C LEU A 48 14.26 -30.44 27.52
N ASN A 49 14.04 -31.02 26.33
CA ASN A 49 14.66 -30.62 25.07
C ASN A 49 13.78 -29.69 24.21
N CYS A 50 12.57 -29.34 24.66
CA CYS A 50 11.71 -28.40 23.97
C CYS A 50 12.31 -26.98 24.04
N ASN A 51 12.76 -26.44 22.90
CA ASN A 51 13.26 -25.06 22.82
C ASN A 51 12.11 -24.08 22.66
N ASP A 52 11.99 -23.10 23.57
CA ASP A 52 11.13 -21.90 23.49
C ASP A 52 9.60 -22.10 23.35
N HIS A 53 9.06 -23.31 23.59
CA HIS A 53 7.61 -23.58 23.60
C HIS A 53 7.06 -23.77 25.02
N GLN A 54 5.84 -23.28 25.28
CA GLN A 54 5.06 -23.61 26.48
C GLN A 54 4.46 -25.02 26.34
N VAL A 55 4.77 -25.89 27.31
CA VAL A 55 4.33 -27.29 27.30
C VAL A 55 3.10 -27.49 28.18
N TYR A 56 2.08 -28.14 27.63
CA TYR A 56 0.85 -28.53 28.30
C TYR A 56 0.78 -30.06 28.29
N LEU A 57 0.76 -30.69 29.46
CA LEU A 57 0.85 -32.15 29.57
C LEU A 57 -0.50 -32.74 29.99
N ILE A 58 -0.94 -33.78 29.27
CA ILE A 58 -2.08 -34.63 29.59
C ILE A 58 -1.54 -35.96 30.08
N VAL A 59 -1.90 -36.37 31.30
CA VAL A 59 -1.50 -37.65 31.89
C VAL A 59 -2.68 -38.47 32.33
N SER A 60 -2.58 -39.79 32.20
CA SER A 60 -3.55 -40.70 32.80
C SER A 60 -3.52 -40.60 34.33
N GLY A 61 -4.67 -40.79 34.98
CA GLY A 61 -4.77 -40.71 36.44
C GLY A 61 -3.79 -41.62 37.19
N ALA A 62 -3.49 -42.80 36.63
CA ALA A 62 -2.55 -43.77 37.21
C ALA A 62 -1.09 -43.30 37.09
N LEU A 63 -0.69 -42.76 35.94
CA LEU A 63 0.67 -42.25 35.71
C LEU A 63 0.92 -40.93 36.43
N GLY A 64 -0.09 -40.05 36.47
CA GLY A 64 0.01 -38.73 37.09
C GLY A 64 0.42 -38.77 38.57
N GLN A 65 -0.01 -39.79 39.33
CA GLN A 65 0.37 -39.92 40.75
C GLN A 65 1.88 -40.10 40.96
N TYR A 66 2.55 -40.76 40.02
CA TYR A 66 4.00 -41.00 40.09
C TYR A 66 4.76 -39.88 39.40
N LEU A 67 4.34 -39.50 38.19
CA LEU A 67 5.09 -38.60 37.32
C LEU A 67 5.08 -37.14 37.79
N VAL A 68 3.93 -36.64 38.29
CA VAL A 68 3.81 -35.22 38.69
C VAL A 68 4.85 -34.85 39.76
N ARG A 69 5.21 -35.78 40.64
CA ARG A 69 6.26 -35.56 41.65
C ARG A 69 7.63 -35.28 41.04
N CYS A 70 7.91 -35.84 39.87
CA CYS A 70 9.21 -35.72 39.19
C CYS A 70 9.28 -34.49 38.26
N ILE A 71 8.16 -34.04 37.69
CA ILE A 71 8.15 -33.05 36.61
C ILE A 71 7.58 -31.68 37.00
N HIS A 72 6.94 -31.54 38.17
CA HIS A 72 6.26 -30.30 38.55
C HIS A 72 7.20 -29.07 38.58
N ASP A 73 8.48 -29.24 38.87
CA ASP A 73 9.45 -28.14 38.95
C ASP A 73 10.00 -27.69 37.58
N ILE A 74 9.67 -28.37 36.49
CA ILE A 74 10.20 -28.03 35.15
C ILE A 74 9.63 -26.68 34.68
N PRO A 75 10.46 -25.64 34.40
CA PRO A 75 9.96 -24.30 34.06
C PRO A 75 9.13 -24.22 32.78
N LEU A 76 9.49 -25.01 31.75
CA LEU A 76 8.80 -25.07 30.45
C LEU A 76 7.41 -25.72 30.52
N LEU A 77 7.17 -26.54 31.55
CA LEU A 77 5.89 -27.19 31.79
C LEU A 77 4.92 -26.21 32.46
N HIS A 78 4.00 -25.66 31.67
CA HIS A 78 3.08 -24.60 32.11
C HIS A 78 1.88 -25.17 32.88
N SER A 79 1.22 -26.19 32.35
CA SER A 79 0.00 -26.78 32.93
C SER A 79 -0.07 -28.28 32.71
N ILE A 80 -0.67 -28.98 33.68
CA ILE A 80 -0.90 -30.42 33.68
C ILE A 80 -2.41 -30.68 33.75
N PHE A 81 -2.91 -31.61 32.94
CA PHE A 81 -4.30 -32.05 32.92
C PHE A 81 -4.35 -33.55 33.14
N ILE A 82 -5.30 -34.00 33.98
CA ILE A 82 -5.47 -35.43 34.27
C ILE A 82 -6.67 -35.95 33.50
N PHE A 83 -6.46 -36.96 32.67
CA PHE A 83 -7.53 -37.71 32.00
C PHE A 83 -7.74 -39.05 32.72
N CYS A 84 -8.92 -39.27 33.31
CA CYS A 84 -9.16 -40.47 34.13
C CYS A 84 -10.63 -40.86 34.22
N GLN A 85 -10.91 -42.13 34.57
CA GLN A 85 -12.29 -42.61 34.75
C GLN A 85 -12.88 -42.25 36.13
N ASN A 86 -12.06 -42.01 37.16
CA ASN A 86 -12.51 -41.73 38.53
C ASN A 86 -12.08 -40.34 39.01
N LYS A 87 -12.84 -39.31 38.57
CA LYS A 87 -12.58 -37.90 38.89
C LYS A 87 -12.44 -37.63 40.39
N SER A 88 -13.37 -38.14 41.21
CA SER A 88 -13.42 -37.85 42.65
C SER A 88 -12.16 -38.26 43.41
N TYR A 89 -11.51 -39.35 43.00
CA TYR A 89 -10.27 -39.83 43.58
C TYR A 89 -9.08 -38.96 43.15
N HIS A 90 -9.00 -38.61 41.86
CA HIS A 90 -7.85 -37.85 41.36
C HIS A 90 -7.88 -36.36 41.72
N GLU A 91 -9.07 -35.77 41.87
CA GLU A 91 -9.23 -34.38 42.35
C GLU A 91 -8.67 -34.16 43.76
N GLN A 92 -8.78 -35.14 44.65
CA GLN A 92 -8.35 -34.99 46.04
C GLN A 92 -6.84 -34.81 46.17
N TRP A 93 -6.04 -35.56 45.38
CA TRP A 93 -4.59 -35.40 45.40
C TRP A 93 -4.12 -34.29 44.45
N ALA A 94 -4.81 -34.06 43.32
CA ALA A 94 -4.48 -33.00 42.37
C ALA A 94 -4.44 -31.60 43.03
N LYS A 95 -5.30 -31.36 44.02
CA LYS A 95 -5.31 -30.11 44.84
C LYS A 95 -3.97 -29.76 45.50
N HIS A 96 -3.07 -30.73 45.66
CA HIS A 96 -1.77 -30.52 46.29
C HIS A 96 -0.71 -29.96 45.30
N TRP A 97 -1.03 -29.85 44.00
CA TRP A 97 -0.11 -29.41 42.96
C TRP A 97 -0.69 -28.23 42.17
N ASN A 98 0.04 -27.10 42.16
CA ASN A 98 -0.41 -25.83 41.56
C ASN A 98 -0.45 -25.81 40.02
N LYS A 99 0.33 -26.68 39.36
CA LYS A 99 0.37 -26.81 37.89
C LYS A 99 -0.74 -27.69 37.34
N ILE A 100 -1.44 -28.47 38.17
CA ILE A 100 -2.60 -29.24 37.72
C ILE A 100 -3.79 -28.29 37.59
N LYS A 101 -4.30 -28.10 36.37
CA LYS A 101 -5.38 -27.16 36.07
C LYS A 101 -6.77 -27.79 36.09
N ASP A 102 -6.88 -29.03 35.62
CA ASP A 102 -8.16 -29.73 35.59
C ASP A 102 -8.00 -31.26 35.67
N VAL A 103 -9.08 -31.91 36.10
CA VAL A 103 -9.25 -33.37 36.13
C VAL A 103 -10.53 -33.70 35.36
N SER A 104 -10.38 -34.35 34.22
CA SER A 104 -11.46 -34.58 33.27
C SER A 104 -11.71 -36.06 33.03
N THR A 105 -12.99 -36.42 32.93
CA THR A 105 -13.47 -37.79 32.63
C THR A 105 -13.87 -37.97 31.18
N ASP A 106 -14.05 -36.86 30.46
CA ASP A 106 -14.43 -36.82 29.07
C ASP A 106 -13.48 -35.89 28.31
N ILE A 107 -13.21 -36.27 27.05
CA ILE A 107 -12.24 -35.57 26.21
C ILE A 107 -12.70 -34.15 25.87
N ILE A 108 -14.01 -33.91 25.73
CA ILE A 108 -14.55 -32.59 25.37
C ILE A 108 -14.27 -31.57 26.48
N SER A 109 -14.55 -31.92 27.74
CA SER A 109 -14.25 -31.05 28.88
C SER A 109 -12.75 -30.83 29.05
N LEU A 110 -11.94 -31.87 28.81
CA LEU A 110 -10.47 -31.75 28.79
C LEU A 110 -10.02 -30.74 27.74
N CYS A 111 -10.52 -30.85 26.51
CA CYS A 111 -10.18 -29.95 25.42
C CYS A 111 -10.53 -28.50 25.74
N GLN A 112 -11.73 -28.25 26.28
CA GLN A 112 -12.17 -26.92 26.71
C GLN A 112 -11.27 -26.34 27.81
N ALA A 113 -10.87 -27.15 28.79
CA ALA A 113 -10.00 -26.71 29.88
C ALA A 113 -8.60 -26.33 29.37
N ILE A 114 -8.04 -27.11 28.45
CA ILE A 114 -6.77 -26.81 27.79
C ILE A 114 -6.88 -25.51 26.99
N GLN A 115 -7.91 -25.38 26.16
CA GLN A 115 -8.12 -24.19 25.31
C GLN A 115 -8.27 -22.91 26.13
N ASN A 116 -9.00 -22.96 27.26
CA ASN A 116 -9.16 -21.83 28.17
C ASN A 116 -7.87 -21.44 28.91
N SER A 117 -6.90 -22.34 28.98
CA SER A 117 -5.62 -22.11 29.65
C SER A 117 -4.56 -21.47 28.76
N PHE A 118 -4.80 -21.40 27.45
CA PHE A 118 -3.89 -20.74 26.53
C PHE A 118 -3.84 -19.22 26.77
N PRO A 119 -2.69 -18.58 26.55
CA PRO A 119 -2.61 -17.12 26.52
C PRO A 119 -3.64 -16.59 25.52
N GLN A 120 -4.52 -15.68 25.95
CA GLN A 120 -5.50 -15.10 25.03
C GLN A 120 -4.76 -14.42 23.88
N ALA A 121 -4.92 -14.96 22.67
CA ALA A 121 -4.41 -14.33 21.47
C ALA A 121 -5.10 -12.97 21.32
N GLU A 122 -4.35 -11.93 20.95
CA GLU A 122 -4.98 -10.68 20.54
C GLU A 122 -5.98 -10.98 19.42
N PRO A 123 -7.21 -10.47 19.50
CA PRO A 123 -8.21 -10.77 18.49
C PRO A 123 -7.76 -10.18 17.16
N THR A 124 -7.50 -11.07 16.20
CA THR A 124 -7.18 -10.73 14.82
C THR A 124 -8.42 -10.16 14.15
N VAL A 125 -8.55 -8.83 14.14
CA VAL A 125 -9.58 -8.16 13.35
C VAL A 125 -9.27 -8.41 11.88
N THR A 126 -10.16 -9.15 11.20
CA THR A 126 -10.08 -9.35 9.75
C THR A 126 -10.50 -8.03 9.09
N PRO A 127 -9.68 -7.42 8.23
CA PRO A 127 -10.08 -6.19 7.55
C PRO A 127 -11.32 -6.48 6.70
N ILE A 128 -12.33 -5.63 6.81
CA ILE A 128 -13.49 -5.65 5.91
C ILE A 128 -13.46 -4.36 5.12
N SER A 129 -13.64 -4.46 3.82
CA SER A 129 -13.83 -3.30 2.96
C SER A 129 -15.31 -3.12 2.65
N PHE A 130 -15.77 -1.87 2.69
CA PHE A 130 -17.16 -1.48 2.49
C PHE A 130 -17.28 -0.54 1.29
N VAL A 131 -18.35 -0.72 0.52
CA VAL A 131 -18.68 0.11 -0.64
C VAL A 131 -20.15 0.48 -0.60
N PRO A 132 -20.51 1.77 -0.51
CA PRO A 132 -21.91 2.21 -0.60
C PRO A 132 -22.53 1.89 -1.97
N SER A 133 -23.83 1.59 -1.99
CA SER A 133 -24.58 1.40 -3.24
C SER A 133 -24.84 2.73 -3.95
N GLY A 134 -24.77 2.78 -5.29
CA GLY A 134 -25.13 3.97 -6.06
C GLY A 134 -24.42 4.16 -7.41
N LYS A 135 -24.82 5.20 -8.16
CA LYS A 135 -24.46 5.43 -9.58
C LYS A 135 -22.99 5.81 -9.88
N ARG A 136 -22.05 5.70 -8.93
CA ARG A 136 -20.65 6.22 -9.08
C ARG A 136 -19.57 5.25 -8.62
N LEU A 137 -19.87 3.96 -8.70
CA LEU A 137 -18.99 2.89 -8.26
C LEU A 137 -17.74 2.72 -9.13
N TYR A 138 -17.77 3.24 -10.35
CA TYR A 138 -16.64 3.31 -11.27
C TYR A 138 -15.61 4.37 -10.86
N LEU A 139 -15.63 4.85 -9.62
CA LEU A 139 -14.70 5.86 -9.12
C LEU A 139 -14.23 5.48 -7.70
N LEU A 140 -14.51 4.26 -7.25
CA LEU A 140 -14.10 3.74 -5.95
C LEU A 140 -12.64 3.35 -5.92
N ASN A 141 -12.06 3.42 -4.73
CA ASN A 141 -10.70 3.01 -4.48
C ASN A 141 -10.48 1.58 -5.03
N PRO A 142 -9.49 1.39 -5.93
CA PRO A 142 -9.17 0.08 -6.50
C PRO A 142 -8.82 -0.98 -5.44
N SER A 143 -8.48 -0.58 -4.20
CA SER A 143 -8.16 -1.47 -3.09
C SER A 143 -9.27 -2.46 -2.77
N PHE A 144 -10.56 -2.06 -2.89
CA PHE A 144 -11.69 -2.96 -2.69
C PHE A 144 -11.57 -4.19 -3.58
N MET A 145 -11.23 -3.99 -4.85
CA MET A 145 -11.12 -5.04 -5.85
C MET A 145 -9.68 -5.52 -6.08
N TYR A 146 -8.71 -5.04 -5.30
CA TYR A 146 -7.30 -5.43 -5.48
C TYR A 146 -7.15 -6.95 -5.46
N THR A 147 -7.78 -7.60 -4.48
CA THR A 147 -7.78 -9.06 -4.37
C THR A 147 -8.54 -9.74 -5.50
N GLN A 148 -9.52 -9.07 -6.13
CA GLN A 148 -10.12 -9.54 -7.38
C GLN A 148 -9.12 -9.49 -8.54
N LEU A 149 -8.46 -8.35 -8.79
CA LEU A 149 -7.48 -8.27 -9.88
C LEU A 149 -6.35 -9.27 -9.66
N PHE A 150 -5.84 -9.35 -8.44
CA PHE A 150 -4.75 -10.24 -8.11
C PHE A 150 -5.14 -11.69 -8.40
N LYS A 151 -6.33 -12.12 -7.95
CA LYS A 151 -6.90 -13.43 -8.29
C LYS A 151 -7.04 -13.62 -9.80
N GLU A 152 -7.63 -12.67 -10.52
CA GLU A 152 -7.79 -12.74 -11.99
C GLU A 152 -6.43 -12.89 -12.70
N ILE A 153 -5.39 -12.21 -12.22
CA ILE A 153 -4.05 -12.29 -12.78
C ILE A 153 -3.44 -13.67 -12.51
N LEU A 154 -3.44 -14.11 -11.24
CA LEU A 154 -2.87 -15.40 -10.83
C LEU A 154 -3.51 -16.57 -11.58
N LEU A 155 -4.83 -16.53 -11.77
CA LEU A 155 -5.54 -17.60 -12.50
C LEU A 155 -5.13 -17.72 -13.98
N THR A 156 -4.52 -16.66 -14.55
CA THR A 156 -3.94 -16.69 -15.92
C THR A 156 -2.48 -17.12 -15.95
N ILE A 157 -1.85 -17.34 -14.80
CA ILE A 157 -0.47 -17.82 -14.70
C ILE A 157 -0.47 -19.35 -14.64
N GLU A 158 0.42 -19.95 -15.44
CA GLU A 158 0.74 -21.38 -15.32
C GLU A 158 1.91 -21.55 -14.33
N PHE A 159 1.61 -22.07 -13.15
CA PHE A 159 2.61 -22.38 -12.13
C PHE A 159 3.20 -23.77 -12.38
N GLU A 160 4.51 -23.81 -12.59
CA GLU A 160 5.34 -25.03 -12.66
C GLU A 160 5.93 -25.41 -11.29
N ASP A 161 6.43 -26.65 -11.18
CA ASP A 161 7.02 -27.23 -9.96
C ASP A 161 8.14 -26.40 -9.33
N LYS A 162 8.93 -25.72 -10.18
CA LYS A 162 9.99 -24.81 -9.73
C LYS A 162 9.49 -23.73 -8.77
N HIS A 163 8.24 -23.27 -8.91
CA HIS A 163 7.67 -22.23 -8.03
C HIS A 163 7.34 -22.80 -6.65
N ILE A 164 6.91 -24.06 -6.56
CA ILE A 164 6.69 -24.76 -5.28
C ILE A 164 8.03 -24.98 -4.58
N GLU A 165 9.03 -25.46 -5.33
CA GLU A 165 10.39 -25.66 -4.82
C GLU A 165 11.00 -24.37 -4.29
N GLU A 166 10.82 -23.24 -5.01
CA GLU A 166 11.27 -21.93 -4.57
C GLU A 166 10.57 -21.48 -3.28
N PHE A 167 9.26 -21.73 -3.16
CA PHE A 167 8.52 -21.42 -1.93
C PHE A 167 9.06 -22.20 -0.73
N VAL A 168 9.25 -23.52 -0.87
CA VAL A 168 9.78 -24.39 0.20
C VAL A 168 11.20 -23.96 0.59
N ARG A 169 12.02 -23.54 -0.38
CA ARG A 169 13.39 -23.06 -0.12
C ARG A 169 13.41 -21.83 0.81
N HIS A 170 12.44 -20.94 0.68
CA HIS A 170 12.33 -19.75 1.52
C HIS A 170 11.63 -20.04 2.87
N HIS A 171 10.85 -21.10 2.96
CA HIS A 171 10.05 -21.46 4.15
C HIS A 171 10.21 -22.95 4.49
N PRO A 172 11.42 -23.39 4.93
CA PRO A 172 11.66 -24.80 5.23
C PRO A 172 10.77 -25.29 6.37
N GLY A 173 10.12 -26.45 6.17
CA GLY A 173 9.22 -27.06 7.16
C GLY A 173 7.76 -26.58 7.13
N LEU A 174 7.40 -25.61 6.27
CA LEU A 174 6.00 -25.14 6.17
C LEU A 174 5.06 -26.14 5.48
N ILE A 175 5.61 -27.02 4.64
CA ILE A 175 4.87 -28.01 3.84
C ILE A 175 5.42 -29.43 4.08
N THR A 176 5.39 -29.89 5.33
CA THR A 176 5.74 -31.29 5.68
C THR A 176 4.58 -31.96 6.41
N LEU A 177 4.30 -33.23 6.11
CA LEU A 177 3.21 -33.99 6.76
C LEU A 177 3.54 -34.30 8.22
N ASP A 178 4.80 -34.58 8.53
CA ASP A 178 5.23 -35.15 9.81
C ASP A 178 5.61 -34.09 10.87
N GLY A 179 5.54 -32.79 10.53
CA GLY A 179 5.89 -31.69 11.45
C GLY A 179 7.38 -31.60 11.82
N THR A 180 8.20 -32.56 11.39
CA THR A 180 9.65 -32.53 11.56
C THR A 180 10.27 -31.57 10.54
N HIS A 181 11.23 -30.75 11.00
CA HIS A 181 12.07 -29.91 10.14
C HIS A 181 13.03 -30.77 9.31
N SER A 182 12.49 -31.60 8.42
CA SER A 182 13.28 -32.25 7.38
C SER A 182 13.64 -31.20 6.33
N ASN A 183 14.94 -30.96 6.12
CA ASN A 183 15.46 -30.11 5.04
C ASN A 183 15.39 -30.81 3.65
N ASP A 184 14.56 -31.84 3.50
CA ASP A 184 14.34 -32.53 2.24
C ASP A 184 13.25 -31.81 1.41
N PHE A 185 13.70 -31.01 0.46
CA PHE A 185 12.85 -30.25 -0.46
C PHE A 185 11.99 -31.15 -1.35
N GLU A 186 12.54 -32.30 -1.80
CA GLU A 186 11.77 -33.23 -2.63
C GLU A 186 10.63 -33.87 -1.84
N GLN A 187 10.88 -34.20 -0.57
CA GLN A 187 9.86 -34.73 0.33
C GLN A 187 8.73 -33.71 0.56
N SER A 188 9.06 -32.43 0.77
CA SER A 188 8.06 -31.37 0.97
C SER A 188 7.16 -31.16 -0.26
N VAL A 189 7.73 -31.23 -1.48
CA VAL A 189 6.95 -31.15 -2.72
C VAL A 189 6.05 -32.39 -2.91
N ARG A 190 6.52 -33.58 -2.53
CA ARG A 190 5.71 -34.81 -2.54
C ARG A 190 4.57 -34.73 -1.53
N ASP A 191 4.85 -34.25 -0.32
CA ASP A 191 3.89 -34.05 0.75
C ASP A 191 2.80 -33.07 0.33
N TYR A 192 3.17 -31.94 -0.29
CA TYR A 192 2.21 -30.98 -0.86
C TYR A 192 1.21 -31.69 -1.77
N ARG A 193 1.72 -32.48 -2.72
CA ARG A 193 0.93 -33.21 -3.73
C ARG A 193 0.13 -34.38 -3.17
N ALA A 194 0.54 -34.94 -2.04
CA ALA A 194 -0.15 -36.05 -1.40
C ALA A 194 -1.50 -35.62 -0.79
N LYS A 195 -1.71 -34.32 -0.57
CA LYS A 195 -2.94 -33.75 -0.03
C LYS A 195 -3.53 -32.71 -0.96
N ASN A 196 -4.83 -32.47 -0.83
CA ASN A 196 -5.48 -31.41 -1.59
C ASN A 196 -5.18 -30.03 -0.97
N PRO A 197 -5.29 -28.92 -1.72
CA PRO A 197 -5.02 -27.57 -1.20
C PRO A 197 -5.92 -27.15 -0.03
N ILE A 198 -7.17 -27.62 0.01
CA ILE A 198 -8.12 -27.33 1.11
C ILE A 198 -7.64 -27.96 2.42
N TRP A 199 -7.06 -29.15 2.38
CA TRP A 199 -6.44 -29.79 3.53
C TRP A 199 -5.30 -28.93 4.10
N TRP A 200 -4.46 -28.38 3.23
CA TRP A 200 -3.38 -27.47 3.63
C TRP A 200 -3.90 -26.14 4.18
N TYR A 201 -5.00 -25.61 3.61
CA TYR A 201 -5.62 -24.36 4.08
C TYR A 201 -6.33 -24.51 5.43
N THR A 202 -6.91 -25.69 5.71
CA THR A 202 -7.67 -25.98 6.95
C THR A 202 -6.81 -26.57 8.05
N ARG A 203 -5.56 -26.93 7.76
CA ARG A 203 -4.55 -27.24 8.78
C ARG A 203 -4.26 -25.94 9.55
N GLY A 204 -4.29 -25.95 10.89
CA GLY A 204 -4.15 -24.76 11.73
C GLY A 204 -2.76 -24.07 11.69
N ASN A 205 -1.92 -24.46 10.74
CA ASN A 205 -0.55 -24.01 10.55
C ASN A 205 -0.41 -22.65 9.84
N SER A 206 0.86 -22.22 9.82
CA SER A 206 1.39 -21.01 9.21
C SER A 206 0.97 -20.71 7.77
N LEU A 207 0.58 -21.67 6.91
CA LEU A 207 0.12 -21.35 5.53
C LEU A 207 -1.17 -20.53 5.52
N HIS A 208 -2.14 -20.89 6.34
CA HIS A 208 -3.39 -20.14 6.49
C HIS A 208 -3.12 -18.74 7.04
N SER A 209 -2.34 -18.65 8.12
CA SER A 209 -1.96 -17.38 8.73
C SER A 209 -1.18 -16.52 7.74
N MET A 210 -0.11 -17.05 7.15
CA MET A 210 0.76 -16.36 6.20
C MET A 210 -0.02 -15.83 5.00
N LEU A 211 -0.91 -16.64 4.42
CA LEU A 211 -1.76 -16.18 3.31
C LEU A 211 -2.71 -15.07 3.75
N ASN A 212 -3.45 -15.25 4.85
CA ASN A 212 -4.43 -14.26 5.29
C ASN A 212 -3.77 -12.97 5.81
N ASP A 213 -2.62 -13.08 6.47
CA ASP A 213 -1.81 -11.93 6.91
C ASP A 213 -1.28 -11.17 5.69
N ALA A 214 -0.77 -11.89 4.67
CA ALA A 214 -0.32 -11.28 3.42
C ALA A 214 -1.45 -10.62 2.64
N LEU A 215 -2.63 -11.24 2.57
CA LEU A 215 -3.82 -10.64 1.97
C LEU A 215 -4.26 -9.38 2.72
N ARG A 216 -4.19 -9.39 4.06
CA ARG A 216 -4.55 -8.24 4.91
C ARG A 216 -3.64 -7.04 4.69
N ILE A 217 -2.32 -7.25 4.64
CA ILE A 217 -1.35 -6.15 4.51
C ILE A 217 -0.95 -5.91 3.05
N MET A 218 -1.57 -6.62 2.11
CA MET A 218 -1.19 -6.64 0.69
C MET A 218 0.32 -6.91 0.50
N ASP A 219 0.84 -7.90 1.24
CA ASP A 219 2.24 -8.32 1.12
C ASP A 219 2.44 -9.04 -0.22
N GLY A 220 2.71 -8.25 -1.25
CA GLY A 220 3.00 -8.76 -2.58
C GLY A 220 4.16 -9.77 -2.62
N ASP A 221 5.06 -9.81 -1.64
CA ASP A 221 6.15 -10.80 -1.62
C ASP A 221 5.62 -12.20 -1.36
N VAL A 222 4.86 -12.32 -0.27
CA VAL A 222 4.22 -13.54 0.15
C VAL A 222 3.15 -13.94 -0.87
N LEU A 223 2.34 -12.98 -1.33
CA LEU A 223 1.26 -13.25 -2.28
C LEU A 223 1.78 -13.76 -3.64
N VAL A 224 2.87 -13.19 -4.17
CA VAL A 224 3.47 -13.67 -5.43
C VAL A 224 4.05 -15.07 -5.24
N ARG A 225 4.78 -15.33 -4.15
CA ARG A 225 5.34 -16.66 -3.87
C ARG A 225 4.27 -17.71 -3.58
N MET A 226 3.17 -17.32 -2.95
CA MET A 226 2.01 -18.19 -2.70
C MET A 226 1.04 -18.24 -3.88
N GLY A 227 1.36 -17.62 -5.02
CA GLY A 227 0.48 -17.56 -6.18
C GLY A 227 0.02 -18.94 -6.67
N PHE A 228 0.92 -19.94 -6.62
CA PHE A 228 0.58 -21.32 -6.95
C PHE A 228 -0.49 -21.88 -5.99
N PHE A 229 -0.31 -21.68 -4.68
CA PHE A 229 -1.22 -22.19 -3.66
C PHE A 229 -2.59 -21.52 -3.74
N VAL A 230 -2.62 -20.20 -3.93
CA VAL A 230 -3.87 -19.45 -4.14
C VAL A 230 -4.62 -19.97 -5.37
N THR A 231 -3.89 -20.24 -6.45
CA THR A 231 -4.45 -20.77 -7.70
C THR A 231 -4.99 -22.19 -7.53
N ASP A 232 -4.22 -23.08 -6.90
CA ASP A 232 -4.60 -24.46 -6.63
C ASP A 232 -5.82 -24.53 -5.70
N LEU A 233 -5.81 -23.73 -4.62
CA LEU A 233 -6.93 -23.64 -3.68
C LEU A 233 -8.20 -23.13 -4.37
N HIS A 234 -8.08 -22.07 -5.19
CA HIS A 234 -9.22 -21.56 -5.96
C HIS A 234 -9.79 -22.63 -6.90
N ARG A 235 -8.93 -23.30 -7.70
CA ARG A 235 -9.35 -24.32 -8.66
C ARG A 235 -9.98 -25.53 -7.96
N ASN A 236 -9.44 -25.92 -6.80
CA ASN A 236 -10.00 -27.04 -6.03
C ASN A 236 -11.38 -26.71 -5.46
N ILE A 237 -11.58 -25.49 -4.92
CA ILE A 237 -12.90 -25.00 -4.49
C ILE A 237 -13.87 -24.94 -5.68
N GLU A 238 -13.41 -24.46 -6.84
CA GLU A 238 -14.23 -24.38 -8.06
C GLU A 238 -14.66 -25.76 -8.58
N GLN A 239 -13.75 -26.72 -8.57
CA GLN A 239 -14.07 -28.10 -8.94
C GLN A 239 -15.13 -28.69 -8.00
N LEU A 240 -14.93 -28.59 -6.69
CA LEU A 240 -15.89 -29.08 -5.71
C LEU A 240 -17.23 -28.36 -5.81
N HIS A 241 -17.22 -27.05 -6.08
CA HIS A 241 -18.44 -26.29 -6.32
C HIS A 241 -19.25 -26.88 -7.49
N LYS A 242 -18.57 -27.18 -8.60
CA LYS A 242 -19.20 -27.78 -9.79
C LYS A 242 -19.77 -29.17 -9.48
N GLU A 243 -19.02 -30.00 -8.75
CA GLU A 243 -19.45 -31.34 -8.34
C GLU A 243 -20.65 -31.31 -7.38
N GLN A 244 -20.67 -30.39 -6.43
CA GLN A 244 -21.70 -30.30 -5.39
C GLN A 244 -22.98 -29.61 -5.88
N PHE A 245 -22.87 -28.55 -6.68
CA PHE A 245 -23.99 -27.63 -6.94
C PHE A 245 -24.36 -27.44 -8.41
N VAL A 246 -23.49 -27.77 -9.37
CA VAL A 246 -23.72 -27.51 -10.80
C VAL A 246 -24.06 -28.79 -11.57
N ASN A 247 -23.32 -29.88 -11.31
CA ASN A 247 -23.46 -31.15 -12.02
C ASN A 247 -24.50 -32.09 -11.39
N THR A 248 -25.18 -31.65 -10.32
CA THR A 248 -26.21 -32.41 -9.62
C THR A 248 -27.58 -32.21 -10.27
N SER A 249 -28.33 -33.30 -10.47
CA SER A 249 -29.62 -33.31 -11.18
C SER A 249 -30.79 -32.67 -10.43
N TRP A 250 -30.54 -32.06 -9.27
CA TRP A 250 -31.52 -31.50 -8.35
C TRP A 250 -31.27 -30.00 -8.23
N SER A 251 -32.32 -29.18 -8.28
CA SER A 251 -32.18 -27.74 -8.03
C SER A 251 -31.58 -27.53 -6.63
N PRO A 252 -30.42 -26.88 -6.50
CA PRO A 252 -29.81 -26.69 -5.19
C PRO A 252 -30.72 -25.78 -4.35
N LEU A 253 -31.11 -26.26 -3.17
CA LEU A 253 -31.84 -25.44 -2.20
C LEU A 253 -30.93 -24.31 -1.73
N VAL A 254 -31.48 -23.09 -1.70
CA VAL A 254 -30.88 -21.96 -0.98
C VAL A 254 -30.63 -22.41 0.47
N PHE A 255 -29.43 -22.16 0.97
CA PHE A 255 -29.05 -22.52 2.33
C PHE A 255 -28.39 -21.34 3.06
N THR A 256 -28.29 -21.45 4.38
CA THR A 256 -27.74 -20.39 5.22
C THR A 256 -26.46 -20.87 5.90
N VAL A 257 -25.43 -20.04 5.83
CA VAL A 257 -24.18 -20.23 6.58
C VAL A 257 -23.94 -19.05 7.52
N TYR A 258 -23.12 -19.28 8.53
CA TYR A 258 -22.90 -18.35 9.62
C TYR A 258 -21.40 -18.13 9.85
N ARG A 259 -21.02 -16.92 10.21
CA ARG A 259 -19.66 -16.60 10.67
C ARG A 259 -19.71 -15.67 11.88
N GLY A 260 -19.00 -16.04 12.94
CA GLY A 260 -18.80 -15.19 14.10
C GLY A 260 -17.45 -14.52 14.07
N GLN A 261 -17.38 -13.22 14.34
CA GLN A 261 -16.12 -12.49 14.46
C GLN A 261 -16.27 -11.19 15.25
N GLY A 262 -15.15 -10.62 15.69
CA GLY A 262 -15.11 -9.26 16.23
C GLY A 262 -14.87 -8.22 15.13
N LEU A 263 -15.48 -7.04 15.28
CA LEU A 263 -15.18 -5.83 14.50
C LEU A 263 -14.72 -4.71 15.42
N SER A 264 -13.84 -3.84 14.92
CA SER A 264 -13.54 -2.59 15.61
C SER A 264 -14.77 -1.68 15.64
N HIS A 265 -14.82 -0.74 16.59
CA HIS A 265 -15.91 0.24 16.66
C HIS A 265 -15.99 1.12 15.39
N THR A 266 -14.85 1.38 14.75
CA THR A 266 -14.78 2.12 13.48
C THR A 266 -15.39 1.32 12.32
N ASP A 267 -14.98 0.07 12.14
CA ASP A 267 -15.49 -0.79 11.05
C ASP A 267 -16.99 -1.08 11.23
N PHE A 268 -17.43 -1.22 12.48
CA PHE A 268 -18.86 -1.37 12.78
C PHE A 268 -19.66 -0.10 12.45
N GLY A 269 -19.07 1.08 12.65
CA GLY A 269 -19.64 2.36 12.21
C GLY A 269 -19.79 2.42 10.69
N GLU A 270 -18.77 2.01 9.95
CA GLU A 270 -18.83 1.93 8.48
C GLU A 270 -19.86 0.91 7.99
N LEU A 271 -19.89 -0.28 8.58
CA LEU A 271 -20.90 -1.30 8.27
C LEU A 271 -22.32 -0.75 8.40
N ARG A 272 -22.60 0.00 9.47
CA ARG A 272 -23.91 0.65 9.69
C ARG A 272 -24.24 1.71 8.65
N ASN A 273 -23.24 2.46 8.21
CA ASN A 273 -23.41 3.51 7.20
C ASN A 273 -23.54 2.94 5.77
N THR A 274 -23.18 1.67 5.57
CA THR A 274 -23.10 1.01 4.25
C THR A 274 -24.22 -0.02 4.03
N ILE A 275 -25.31 0.06 4.80
CA ILE A 275 -26.49 -0.79 4.59
C ILE A 275 -27.03 -0.59 3.16
N GLY A 276 -27.26 -1.69 2.45
CA GLY A 276 -27.61 -1.71 1.02
C GLY A 276 -26.40 -1.70 0.08
N GLY A 277 -25.20 -1.40 0.58
CA GLY A 277 -23.94 -1.46 -0.16
C GLY A 277 -23.30 -2.86 -0.19
N LEU A 278 -22.07 -2.91 -0.69
CA LEU A 278 -21.24 -4.10 -0.83
C LEU A 278 -20.22 -4.19 0.31
N MET A 279 -19.81 -5.40 0.64
CA MET A 279 -18.69 -5.68 1.54
C MET A 279 -17.84 -6.84 1.03
N SER A 280 -16.55 -6.83 1.34
CA SER A 280 -15.60 -7.91 1.03
C SER A 280 -14.64 -8.11 2.21
N PHE A 281 -14.32 -9.37 2.49
CA PHE A 281 -13.31 -9.74 3.49
C PHE A 281 -11.88 -9.74 2.94
N ASN A 282 -11.71 -9.54 1.61
CA ASN A 282 -10.42 -9.54 0.92
C ASN A 282 -9.55 -10.77 1.20
N SER A 283 -10.16 -11.89 1.55
CA SER A 283 -9.50 -13.15 1.86
C SER A 283 -10.31 -14.33 1.33
N PHE A 284 -9.77 -15.54 1.49
CA PHE A 284 -10.61 -16.74 1.50
C PHE A 284 -11.51 -16.68 2.73
N PHE A 285 -12.78 -17.09 2.57
CA PHE A 285 -13.80 -16.83 3.55
C PHE A 285 -14.42 -18.14 4.03
N SER A 286 -14.10 -18.52 5.27
CA SER A 286 -14.62 -19.72 5.93
C SER A 286 -15.88 -19.40 6.75
N THR A 287 -16.86 -20.32 6.69
CA THR A 287 -18.15 -20.21 7.36
C THR A 287 -18.62 -21.57 7.86
N SER A 288 -19.56 -21.59 8.81
CA SER A 288 -20.17 -22.81 9.32
C SER A 288 -21.65 -22.88 8.98
N MET A 289 -22.16 -24.07 8.63
CA MET A 289 -23.61 -24.32 8.57
C MET A 289 -24.26 -24.34 9.97
N GLN A 290 -23.46 -24.42 11.04
CA GLN A 290 -23.95 -24.48 12.41
C GLN A 290 -23.93 -23.09 13.05
N ARG A 291 -25.12 -22.52 13.30
CA ARG A 291 -25.28 -21.18 13.89
C ARG A 291 -24.62 -21.06 15.25
N ASP A 292 -24.73 -22.08 16.10
CA ASP A 292 -24.25 -22.03 17.48
C ASP A 292 -22.72 -21.96 17.58
N VAL A 293 -22.01 -22.64 16.68
CA VAL A 293 -20.55 -22.57 16.55
C VAL A 293 -20.14 -21.13 16.28
N SER A 294 -20.66 -20.53 15.20
CA SER A 294 -20.37 -19.13 14.85
C SER A 294 -20.82 -18.14 15.92
N LEU A 295 -21.96 -18.36 16.58
CA LEU A 295 -22.41 -17.49 17.66
C LEU A 295 -21.47 -17.51 18.86
N SER A 296 -20.85 -18.65 19.17
CA SER A 296 -19.87 -18.75 20.27
C SER A 296 -18.65 -17.87 20.03
N TYR A 297 -18.13 -17.85 18.79
CA TYR A 297 -17.03 -16.96 18.39
C TYR A 297 -17.43 -15.48 18.47
N ALA A 298 -18.64 -15.13 18.04
CA ALA A 298 -19.13 -13.75 18.14
C ALA A 298 -19.25 -13.27 19.60
N LYS A 299 -19.73 -14.14 20.50
CA LYS A 299 -19.83 -13.86 21.94
C LYS A 299 -18.47 -13.68 22.60
N SER A 300 -17.52 -14.58 22.33
CA SER A 300 -16.15 -14.48 22.85
C SER A 300 -15.49 -13.15 22.47
N ASN A 301 -15.74 -12.65 21.26
CA ASN A 301 -15.24 -11.34 20.84
C ASN A 301 -16.01 -10.16 21.47
N ALA A 302 -17.30 -10.32 21.77
CA ALA A 302 -18.12 -9.30 22.44
C ALA A 302 -17.66 -9.02 23.89
N ASP A 303 -16.99 -9.98 24.52
CA ASP A 303 -16.37 -9.83 25.85
C ASP A 303 -15.17 -8.85 25.83
N ASN A 304 -14.59 -8.58 24.64
CA ASN A 304 -13.51 -7.61 24.50
C ASN A 304 -14.07 -6.18 24.32
N PRO A 305 -13.77 -5.22 25.24
CA PRO A 305 -14.31 -3.87 25.16
C PRO A 305 -13.88 -3.06 23.92
N LYS A 306 -12.80 -3.47 23.25
CA LYS A 306 -12.32 -2.84 22.02
C LYS A 306 -13.11 -3.26 20.78
N LEU A 307 -13.95 -4.30 20.88
CA LEU A 307 -14.62 -4.92 19.75
C LEU A 307 -16.14 -4.93 19.90
N VAL A 308 -16.79 -5.15 18.77
CA VAL A 308 -18.20 -5.47 18.64
C VAL A 308 -18.28 -6.90 18.10
N GLY A 309 -18.95 -7.79 18.81
CA GLY A 309 -19.20 -9.16 18.36
C GLY A 309 -20.27 -9.18 17.27
N ILE A 310 -19.94 -9.79 16.13
CA ILE A 310 -20.83 -9.88 14.96
C ILE A 310 -21.06 -11.33 14.60
N LEU A 311 -22.33 -11.70 14.45
CA LEU A 311 -22.78 -12.91 13.77
C LEU A 311 -23.27 -12.53 12.37
N PHE A 312 -22.47 -12.85 11.36
CA PHE A 312 -22.92 -12.79 9.97
C PHE A 312 -23.82 -13.99 9.67
N THR A 313 -25.00 -13.71 9.14
CA THR A 313 -25.93 -14.70 8.60
C THR A 313 -25.99 -14.50 7.10
N ILE A 314 -25.56 -15.52 6.36
CA ILE A 314 -25.32 -15.44 4.92
C ILE A 314 -26.28 -16.37 4.20
N GLU A 315 -27.13 -15.78 3.35
CA GLU A 315 -27.97 -16.54 2.43
C GLU A 315 -27.20 -16.86 1.15
N VAL A 316 -27.07 -18.15 0.84
CA VAL A 316 -26.29 -18.67 -0.29
C VAL A 316 -27.24 -19.32 -1.28
N ASP A 317 -27.31 -18.75 -2.48
CA ASP A 317 -27.99 -19.34 -3.63
C ASP A 317 -26.94 -19.90 -4.62
N PRO A 318 -26.76 -21.24 -4.69
CA PRO A 318 -25.75 -21.84 -5.57
C PRO A 318 -26.04 -21.66 -7.05
N SER A 319 -27.31 -21.47 -7.43
CA SER A 319 -27.71 -21.32 -8.84
C SER A 319 -27.36 -19.95 -9.43
N ARG A 320 -26.92 -19.02 -8.57
CA ARG A 320 -26.80 -17.60 -8.85
C ARG A 320 -25.45 -17.00 -8.44
N SER A 321 -24.60 -17.81 -7.83
CA SER A 321 -23.30 -17.37 -7.32
C SER A 321 -22.27 -17.15 -8.44
N THR A 322 -21.56 -16.04 -8.37
CA THR A 322 -20.42 -15.72 -9.23
C THR A 322 -19.10 -16.24 -8.65
N THR A 323 -19.08 -16.49 -7.35
CA THR A 323 -17.89 -16.88 -6.61
C THR A 323 -17.97 -18.35 -6.25
N PRO A 324 -16.97 -19.17 -6.60
CA PRO A 324 -16.97 -20.56 -6.20
C PRO A 324 -16.91 -20.71 -4.67
N PHE A 325 -17.67 -21.66 -4.16
CA PHE A 325 -17.64 -22.09 -2.77
C PHE A 325 -17.90 -23.59 -2.70
N ALA A 326 -17.39 -24.24 -1.65
CA ALA A 326 -17.57 -25.66 -1.47
C ALA A 326 -17.76 -26.00 0.01
N SER A 327 -18.57 -27.03 0.26
CA SER A 327 -18.55 -27.72 1.55
C SER A 327 -17.25 -28.50 1.66
N VAL A 328 -16.44 -28.19 2.67
CA VAL A 328 -15.07 -28.72 2.81
C VAL A 328 -14.90 -29.79 3.88
N GLY A 329 -15.95 -30.13 4.62
CA GLY A 329 -15.90 -31.10 5.73
C GLY A 329 -15.36 -32.50 5.41
N ASN A 330 -15.33 -32.91 4.13
CA ASN A 330 -14.75 -34.19 3.70
C ASN A 330 -13.38 -34.04 3.03
N HIS A 331 -12.90 -32.81 2.86
CA HIS A 331 -11.68 -32.47 2.12
C HIS A 331 -10.64 -31.77 2.99
N GLY A 332 -11.05 -31.12 4.08
CA GLY A 332 -10.19 -30.45 5.04
C GLY A 332 -9.46 -31.41 5.99
N ARG A 333 -8.59 -30.85 6.85
CA ARG A 333 -7.86 -31.60 7.89
C ARG A 333 -8.81 -32.18 8.94
N PHE A 334 -9.82 -31.40 9.31
CA PHE A 334 -10.84 -31.77 10.28
C PHE A 334 -12.05 -32.34 9.55
N LEU A 335 -12.16 -33.66 9.56
CA LEU A 335 -13.24 -34.37 8.89
C LEU A 335 -14.54 -34.20 9.70
N GLN A 336 -15.68 -34.07 9.01
CA GLN A 336 -17.05 -33.94 9.56
C GLN A 336 -17.47 -32.56 10.06
N GLU A 337 -16.63 -31.52 9.95
CA GLU A 337 -17.09 -30.14 10.17
C GLU A 337 -17.96 -29.66 9.00
N ASN A 338 -19.13 -29.08 9.30
CA ASN A 338 -19.99 -28.48 8.27
C ASN A 338 -19.49 -27.09 7.85
N GLU A 339 -18.22 -27.02 7.44
CA GLU A 339 -17.57 -25.81 6.96
C GLU A 339 -17.87 -25.61 5.48
N VAL A 340 -18.19 -24.36 5.12
CA VAL A 340 -18.27 -23.89 3.74
C VAL A 340 -17.18 -22.85 3.53
N LEU A 341 -16.29 -23.16 2.59
CA LEU A 341 -15.19 -22.29 2.21
C LEU A 341 -15.52 -21.59 0.89
N PHE A 342 -15.46 -20.26 0.89
CA PHE A 342 -15.60 -19.44 -0.29
C PHE A 342 -14.24 -19.05 -0.83
N SER A 343 -14.17 -18.95 -2.14
CA SER A 343 -12.96 -18.55 -2.85
C SER A 343 -12.56 -17.09 -2.56
N MET A 344 -11.30 -16.77 -2.87
CA MET A 344 -10.72 -15.44 -2.64
C MET A 344 -11.56 -14.32 -3.26
N HIS A 345 -11.69 -13.21 -2.54
CA HIS A 345 -12.44 -12.02 -2.94
C HIS A 345 -13.92 -12.36 -3.21
N THR A 346 -14.63 -12.70 -2.14
CA THR A 346 -16.08 -12.88 -2.15
C THR A 346 -16.76 -11.58 -1.73
N VAL A 347 -17.68 -11.08 -2.56
CA VAL A 347 -18.42 -9.85 -2.31
C VAL A 347 -19.84 -10.18 -1.82
N PHE A 348 -20.28 -9.46 -0.79
CA PHE A 348 -21.59 -9.62 -0.20
C PHE A 348 -22.38 -8.31 -0.20
N ARG A 349 -23.69 -8.39 -0.32
CA ARG A 349 -24.63 -7.29 -0.15
C ARG A 349 -25.07 -7.21 1.31
N ILE A 350 -25.00 -6.03 1.91
CA ILE A 350 -25.42 -5.79 3.31
C ILE A 350 -26.92 -5.47 3.34
N HIS A 351 -27.71 -6.23 4.13
CA HIS A 351 -29.16 -6.03 4.23
C HIS A 351 -29.60 -5.30 5.49
N HIS A 352 -29.44 -5.92 6.65
CA HIS A 352 -29.89 -5.32 7.90
C HIS A 352 -29.09 -5.83 9.09
N ILE A 353 -29.02 -5.00 10.12
CA ILE A 353 -28.26 -5.22 11.35
C ILE A 353 -29.24 -5.26 12.51
N LYS A 354 -29.17 -6.29 13.35
CA LYS A 354 -30.05 -6.53 14.49
C LYS A 354 -29.23 -6.77 15.75
N LEU A 355 -29.67 -6.24 16.89
CA LEU A 355 -29.04 -6.55 18.18
C LEU A 355 -29.44 -7.96 18.65
N ILE A 356 -28.49 -8.75 19.15
CA ILE A 356 -28.76 -10.07 19.72
C ILE A 356 -28.80 -9.97 21.26
N GLY A 357 -29.95 -10.23 21.86
CA GLY A 357 -30.10 -10.29 23.31
C GLY A 357 -30.07 -8.91 24.00
N THR A 358 -29.63 -8.88 25.25
CA THR A 358 -29.52 -7.65 26.08
C THR A 358 -28.13 -7.03 26.08
N ASP A 359 -27.14 -7.71 25.51
CA ASP A 359 -25.77 -7.23 25.41
C ASP A 359 -25.66 -6.15 24.33
N ARG A 360 -25.02 -5.02 24.65
CA ARG A 360 -24.92 -3.88 23.72
C ARG A 360 -23.83 -4.06 22.67
N SER A 361 -22.96 -5.06 22.80
CA SER A 361 -21.83 -5.32 21.90
C SER A 361 -22.03 -6.50 20.95
N LEU A 362 -23.20 -7.17 20.93
CA LEU A 362 -23.44 -8.34 20.07
C LEU A 362 -24.55 -8.11 19.02
N TYR A 363 -24.21 -8.23 17.73
CA TYR A 363 -25.13 -7.97 16.61
C TYR A 363 -25.18 -9.13 15.60
N GLU A 364 -26.35 -9.32 15.00
CA GLU A 364 -26.61 -10.18 13.83
C GLU A 364 -26.67 -9.31 12.58
N VAL A 365 -25.91 -9.68 11.55
CA VAL A 365 -25.85 -8.95 10.29
C VAL A 365 -26.25 -9.89 9.17
N ASN A 366 -27.36 -9.59 8.50
CA ASN A 366 -27.82 -10.36 7.35
C ASN A 366 -27.15 -9.85 6.08
N ILE A 367 -26.48 -10.76 5.38
CA ILE A 367 -25.80 -10.50 4.12
C ILE A 367 -26.17 -11.58 3.09
N SER A 368 -26.09 -11.24 1.80
CA SER A 368 -26.27 -12.21 0.73
C SER A 368 -25.13 -12.12 -0.26
N LEU A 369 -24.82 -13.25 -0.89
CA LEU A 369 -23.82 -13.28 -1.95
C LEU A 369 -24.29 -12.44 -3.16
N THR A 370 -23.38 -11.64 -3.75
CA THR A 370 -23.72 -10.81 -4.92
C THR A 370 -23.81 -11.62 -6.21
N LEU A 371 -24.58 -11.10 -7.17
CA LEU A 371 -24.83 -11.70 -8.49
C LEU A 371 -23.99 -11.04 -9.59
N ASP A 372 -23.82 -11.70 -10.74
CA ASP A 372 -23.19 -11.07 -11.93
C ASP A 372 -24.05 -9.93 -12.50
N SER A 373 -25.37 -10.02 -12.28
CA SER A 373 -26.33 -8.98 -12.64
C SER A 373 -26.35 -7.82 -11.64
N ASP A 374 -25.57 -7.88 -10.56
CA ASP A 374 -25.49 -6.83 -9.57
C ASP A 374 -24.88 -5.58 -10.22
N GLU A 375 -25.70 -4.54 -10.38
CA GLU A 375 -25.31 -3.31 -11.09
C GLU A 375 -24.09 -2.66 -10.43
N ASP A 376 -23.99 -2.78 -9.11
CA ASP A 376 -22.95 -2.13 -8.35
C ASP A 376 -21.59 -2.84 -8.55
N LEU A 377 -21.59 -4.16 -8.40
CA LEU A 377 -20.39 -4.98 -8.61
C LEU A 377 -19.91 -4.94 -10.07
N ARG A 378 -20.84 -4.94 -11.03
CA ARG A 378 -20.48 -4.86 -12.46
C ARG A 378 -19.81 -3.53 -12.78
N THR A 379 -20.35 -2.43 -12.26
CA THR A 379 -19.80 -1.09 -12.47
C THR A 379 -18.37 -0.97 -11.91
N LEU A 380 -18.13 -1.51 -10.71
CA LEU A 380 -16.79 -1.63 -10.11
C LEU A 380 -15.84 -2.44 -10.99
N THR A 381 -16.27 -3.65 -11.38
CA THR A 381 -15.44 -4.58 -12.14
C THR A 381 -15.06 -4.00 -13.51
N ASP A 382 -16.01 -3.38 -14.21
CA ASP A 382 -15.78 -2.77 -15.52
C ASP A 382 -14.87 -1.55 -15.45
N HIS A 383 -14.96 -0.77 -14.37
CA HIS A 383 -14.09 0.38 -14.15
C HIS A 383 -12.65 -0.02 -13.95
N ILE A 384 -12.43 -0.96 -13.05
CA ILE A 384 -11.10 -1.48 -12.76
C ILE A 384 -10.46 -2.15 -13.97
N ARG A 385 -11.25 -2.89 -14.77
CA ARG A 385 -10.75 -3.47 -16.02
C ARG A 385 -10.38 -2.39 -17.04
N ARG A 386 -11.08 -1.26 -17.05
CA ARG A 386 -10.74 -0.08 -17.86
C ARG A 386 -9.51 0.64 -17.32
N GLU A 387 -9.46 1.06 -16.06
CA GLU A 387 -8.29 1.79 -15.54
C GLU A 387 -6.98 1.02 -15.67
N ASN A 388 -7.07 -0.30 -15.56
CA ASN A 388 -5.87 -1.10 -15.59
C ASN A 388 -5.39 -1.38 -17.02
N HIS A 389 -6.25 -1.37 -18.07
CA HIS A 389 -5.90 -1.63 -19.49
C HIS A 389 -4.58 -2.42 -19.65
N LEU A 390 -4.50 -3.58 -18.99
CA LEU A 390 -3.27 -4.35 -18.90
C LEU A 390 -3.24 -5.22 -20.16
N ASP A 391 -2.74 -4.64 -21.25
CA ASP A 391 -2.45 -5.40 -22.46
C ASP A 391 -1.34 -6.42 -22.13
N GLY A 392 -1.76 -7.64 -21.79
CA GLY A 392 -0.88 -8.72 -21.33
C GLY A 392 -1.62 -9.81 -20.55
N LYS A 393 -1.04 -11.02 -20.51
CA LYS A 393 -1.54 -12.15 -19.70
C LYS A 393 -0.48 -12.59 -18.70
N GLY A 394 -0.92 -13.19 -17.59
CA GLY A 394 -0.05 -13.82 -16.60
C GLY A 394 0.97 -12.85 -15.98
N TRP A 395 2.25 -13.20 -16.09
CA TRP A 395 3.36 -12.50 -15.44
C TRP A 395 3.53 -11.04 -15.86
N THR A 396 3.26 -10.67 -17.12
CA THR A 396 3.33 -9.28 -17.59
C THR A 396 2.36 -8.38 -16.82
N ARG A 397 1.14 -8.90 -16.61
CA ARG A 397 0.06 -8.21 -15.89
C ARG A 397 0.37 -8.08 -14.40
N LEU A 398 0.98 -9.11 -13.82
CA LEU A 398 1.47 -9.10 -12.44
C LEU A 398 2.59 -8.06 -12.25
N GLY A 399 3.54 -7.98 -13.18
CA GLY A 399 4.61 -6.98 -13.14
C GLY A 399 4.07 -5.55 -13.12
N GLN A 400 3.08 -5.23 -13.96
CA GLN A 400 2.43 -3.91 -14.01
C GLN A 400 1.72 -3.58 -12.69
N LEU A 401 0.98 -4.54 -12.11
CA LEU A 401 0.32 -4.36 -10.82
C LEU A 401 1.35 -4.08 -9.71
N LEU A 402 2.48 -4.79 -9.72
CA LEU A 402 3.55 -4.55 -8.74
C LEU A 402 4.20 -3.16 -8.89
N ILE A 403 4.31 -2.63 -10.11
CA ILE A 403 4.75 -1.23 -10.33
C ILE A 403 3.77 -0.26 -9.67
N GLN A 404 2.46 -0.44 -9.86
CA GLN A 404 1.44 0.41 -9.26
C GLN A 404 1.46 0.37 -7.72
N LEU A 405 1.83 -0.77 -7.13
CA LEU A 405 1.99 -0.93 -5.69
C LEU A 405 3.34 -0.43 -5.14
N GLY A 406 4.20 0.14 -5.97
CA GLY A 406 5.55 0.57 -5.58
C GLY A 406 6.55 -0.57 -5.36
N GLN A 407 6.23 -1.82 -5.74
CA GLN A 407 7.10 -2.99 -5.59
C GLN A 407 8.07 -3.15 -6.79
N HIS A 408 8.85 -2.11 -7.06
CA HIS A 408 9.68 -1.95 -8.26
C HIS A 408 10.71 -3.08 -8.49
N GLU A 409 11.44 -3.52 -7.46
CA GLU A 409 12.45 -4.59 -7.60
C GLU A 409 11.82 -5.95 -7.96
N LYS A 410 10.61 -6.21 -7.46
CA LYS A 410 9.90 -7.46 -7.79
C LYS A 410 9.34 -7.42 -9.20
N ALA A 411 8.73 -6.28 -9.57
CA ALA A 411 8.30 -6.07 -10.95
C ALA A 411 9.48 -6.26 -11.92
N LYS A 412 10.66 -5.71 -11.57
CA LYS A 412 11.88 -5.88 -12.34
C LYS A 412 12.31 -7.34 -12.46
N ALA A 413 12.34 -8.09 -11.35
CA ALA A 413 12.69 -9.52 -11.38
C ALA A 413 11.76 -10.33 -12.31
N ILE A 414 10.46 -10.03 -12.31
CA ILE A 414 9.49 -10.62 -13.22
C ILE A 414 9.83 -10.26 -14.67
N TYR A 415 10.06 -8.98 -14.98
CA TYR A 415 10.36 -8.55 -16.34
C TYR A 415 11.73 -9.02 -16.85
N ASP A 416 12.74 -9.12 -16.00
CA ASP A 416 14.04 -9.70 -16.36
C ASP A 416 13.90 -11.19 -16.70
N THR A 417 13.07 -11.92 -15.95
CA THR A 417 12.75 -13.32 -16.24
C THR A 417 11.99 -13.46 -17.56
N LEU A 418 10.96 -12.64 -17.76
CA LEU A 418 10.20 -12.60 -19.01
C LEU A 418 11.08 -12.25 -20.21
N LEU A 419 12.00 -11.30 -20.05
CA LEU A 419 12.93 -10.89 -21.10
C LEU A 419 13.81 -12.05 -21.57
N ASN A 420 14.23 -12.92 -20.64
CA ASN A 420 15.04 -14.10 -20.94
C ASN A 420 14.24 -15.23 -21.60
N GLN A 421 12.94 -15.34 -21.31
CA GLN A 421 12.06 -16.39 -21.84
C GLN A 421 11.43 -16.02 -23.19
N THR A 422 11.25 -14.73 -23.46
CA THR A 422 10.56 -14.23 -24.65
C THR A 422 11.48 -14.30 -25.87
N SER A 423 11.01 -14.90 -26.96
CA SER A 423 11.74 -14.91 -28.24
C SER A 423 11.30 -13.80 -29.19
N ASP A 424 10.05 -13.35 -29.10
CA ASP A 424 9.47 -12.34 -29.98
C ASP A 424 10.08 -10.95 -29.72
N GLU A 425 10.46 -10.23 -30.79
CA GLU A 425 11.13 -8.94 -30.64
C GLU A 425 10.17 -7.80 -30.28
N SER A 426 8.89 -7.87 -30.67
CA SER A 426 7.89 -6.87 -30.28
C SER A 426 7.57 -6.99 -28.78
N ASP A 427 7.38 -8.20 -28.27
CA ASP A 427 7.16 -8.46 -26.85
C ASP A 427 8.37 -8.07 -26.00
N LYS A 428 9.60 -8.35 -26.47
CA LYS A 428 10.81 -7.82 -25.83
C LYS A 428 10.83 -6.29 -25.82
N GLY A 429 10.35 -5.65 -26.89
CA GLY A 429 10.18 -4.20 -26.95
C GLY A 429 9.29 -3.68 -25.82
N LEU A 430 8.15 -4.32 -25.60
CA LEU A 430 7.21 -3.98 -24.52
C LEU A 430 7.80 -4.26 -23.13
N ILE A 431 8.53 -5.37 -22.95
CA ILE A 431 9.22 -5.70 -21.69
C ILE A 431 10.30 -4.65 -21.38
N TYR A 432 11.11 -4.26 -22.36
CA TYR A 432 12.09 -3.19 -22.18
C TYR A 432 11.44 -1.84 -21.83
N HIS A 433 10.25 -1.56 -22.38
CA HIS A 433 9.48 -0.38 -21.99
C HIS A 433 9.09 -0.43 -20.51
N GLN A 434 8.57 -1.57 -20.02
CA GLN A 434 8.22 -1.72 -18.59
C GLN A 434 9.45 -1.65 -17.67
N LEU A 435 10.60 -2.21 -18.08
CA LEU A 435 11.87 -2.05 -17.36
C LEU A 435 12.30 -0.58 -17.32
N GLY A 436 12.11 0.17 -18.42
CA GLY A 436 12.32 1.62 -18.48
C GLY A 436 11.46 2.37 -17.47
N ARG A 437 10.17 2.03 -17.40
CA ARG A 437 9.23 2.60 -16.41
C ARG A 437 9.67 2.33 -14.98
N ILE A 438 10.11 1.12 -14.68
CA ILE A 438 10.64 0.79 -13.35
C ILE A 438 11.85 1.66 -13.00
N ARG A 439 12.80 1.81 -13.93
CA ARG A 439 13.98 2.64 -13.70
C ARG A 439 13.63 4.12 -13.53
N LEU A 440 12.65 4.62 -14.27
CA LEU A 440 12.12 5.97 -14.09
C LEU A 440 11.54 6.14 -12.68
N MET A 441 10.70 5.21 -12.21
CA MET A 441 10.12 5.25 -10.85
C MET A 441 11.15 5.07 -9.74
N GLN A 442 12.33 4.53 -10.05
CA GLN A 442 13.47 4.42 -9.14
C GLN A 442 14.36 5.67 -9.13
N GLY A 443 14.08 6.67 -9.96
CA GLY A 443 14.94 7.85 -10.13
C GLY A 443 16.24 7.55 -10.90
N LEU A 444 16.33 6.40 -11.57
CA LEU A 444 17.48 5.98 -12.38
C LEU A 444 17.29 6.41 -13.84
N PHE A 445 17.23 7.72 -14.06
CA PHE A 445 16.81 8.31 -15.34
C PHE A 445 17.68 7.89 -16.54
N GLN A 446 19.00 7.81 -16.35
CA GLN A 446 19.90 7.39 -17.44
C GLN A 446 19.69 5.93 -17.83
N GLU A 447 19.46 5.04 -16.86
CA GLU A 447 19.10 3.65 -17.14
C GLU A 447 17.73 3.56 -17.83
N ALA A 448 16.75 4.35 -17.38
CA ALA A 448 15.43 4.41 -17.99
C ALA A 448 15.52 4.74 -19.49
N ILE A 449 16.28 5.78 -19.87
CA ILE A 449 16.53 6.14 -21.28
C ILE A 449 17.14 4.97 -22.05
N THR A 450 18.11 4.24 -21.47
CA THR A 450 18.72 3.09 -22.18
C THR A 450 17.71 1.97 -22.44
N PHE A 451 16.81 1.72 -21.50
CA PHE A 451 15.75 0.73 -21.64
C PHE A 451 14.70 1.17 -22.66
N TYR A 452 14.26 2.42 -22.61
CA TYR A 452 13.34 2.96 -23.61
C TYR A 452 13.95 3.00 -25.01
N ALA A 453 15.24 3.31 -25.15
CA ALA A 453 15.93 3.23 -26.44
C ALA A 453 15.96 1.79 -26.99
N LYS A 454 16.23 0.79 -26.12
CA LYS A 454 16.15 -0.63 -26.50
C LYS A 454 14.73 -1.04 -26.89
N SER A 455 13.72 -0.48 -26.24
CA SER A 455 12.32 -0.68 -26.57
C SER A 455 12.00 -0.11 -27.95
N LEU A 456 12.27 1.18 -28.19
CA LEU A 456 11.99 1.86 -29.46
C LEU A 456 12.61 1.16 -30.67
N VAL A 457 13.89 0.76 -30.59
CA VAL A 457 14.58 0.06 -31.71
C VAL A 457 13.84 -1.22 -32.15
N ARG A 458 13.10 -1.85 -31.24
CA ARG A 458 12.30 -3.05 -31.52
C ARG A 458 10.91 -2.69 -31.98
N LEU A 459 10.22 -1.81 -31.25
CA LEU A 459 8.87 -1.37 -31.57
C LEU A 459 8.82 -0.70 -32.95
N GLU A 460 9.80 0.13 -33.32
CA GLU A 460 9.88 0.78 -34.64
C GLU A 460 10.07 -0.21 -35.80
N LYS A 461 10.60 -1.41 -35.53
CA LYS A 461 10.70 -2.48 -36.54
C LYS A 461 9.42 -3.30 -36.67
N SER A 462 8.70 -3.45 -35.56
CA SER A 462 7.52 -4.31 -35.47
C SER A 462 6.22 -3.57 -35.79
N PHE A 463 6.18 -2.25 -35.59
CA PHE A 463 4.99 -1.44 -35.69
C PHE A 463 5.14 -0.28 -36.69
N PRO A 464 4.03 0.18 -37.31
CA PRO A 464 4.06 1.37 -38.17
C PRO A 464 4.38 2.64 -37.34
N ALA A 465 4.89 3.68 -38.01
CA ALA A 465 5.35 4.91 -37.34
C ALA A 465 4.27 5.65 -36.53
N ASN A 466 2.99 5.40 -36.80
CA ASN A 466 1.84 5.99 -36.10
C ASN A 466 1.21 5.05 -35.06
N HIS A 467 1.91 3.99 -34.64
CA HIS A 467 1.40 3.04 -33.66
C HIS A 467 1.34 3.62 -32.24
N HIS A 468 0.29 3.27 -31.48
CA HIS A 468 0.07 3.75 -30.13
C HIS A 468 1.24 3.41 -29.17
N ASP A 469 1.79 2.20 -29.23
CA ASP A 469 2.92 1.81 -28.35
C ASP A 469 4.19 2.66 -28.56
N LEU A 470 4.40 3.18 -29.78
CA LEU A 470 5.49 4.12 -30.04
C LEU A 470 5.20 5.47 -29.37
N ALA A 471 3.97 5.96 -29.46
CA ALA A 471 3.53 7.16 -28.75
C ALA A 471 3.71 7.01 -27.24
N THR A 472 3.28 5.89 -26.65
CA THR A 472 3.48 5.60 -25.21
C THR A 472 4.97 5.59 -24.83
N SER A 473 5.83 5.00 -25.66
CA SER A 473 7.28 4.99 -25.40
C SER A 473 7.92 6.37 -25.54
N TYR A 474 7.53 7.15 -26.55
CA TYR A 474 8.01 8.54 -26.68
C TYR A 474 7.52 9.42 -25.54
N ASN A 475 6.28 9.24 -25.09
CA ASN A 475 5.71 9.96 -23.96
C ASN A 475 6.52 9.74 -22.68
N ASP A 476 6.86 8.49 -22.39
CA ASP A 476 7.66 8.13 -21.23
C ASP A 476 9.10 8.65 -21.31
N ILE A 477 9.71 8.64 -22.50
CA ILE A 477 11.02 9.28 -22.70
C ILE A 477 10.94 10.79 -22.47
N GLY A 478 9.88 11.44 -22.95
CA GLY A 478 9.59 12.85 -22.70
C GLY A 478 9.54 13.14 -21.20
N LEU A 479 8.85 12.28 -20.44
CA LEU A 479 8.75 12.36 -18.98
C LEU A 479 10.12 12.20 -18.31
N VAL A 480 10.96 11.25 -18.76
CA VAL A 480 12.31 11.11 -18.21
C VAL A 480 13.13 12.38 -18.43
N TYR A 481 13.09 12.98 -19.63
CA TYR A 481 13.83 14.21 -19.91
C TYR A 481 13.31 15.41 -19.12
N ASP A 482 12.00 15.51 -18.90
CA ASP A 482 11.39 16.54 -18.05
C ASP A 482 11.90 16.39 -16.60
N ARG A 483 11.89 15.16 -16.07
CA ARG A 483 12.43 14.83 -14.74
C ARG A 483 13.95 15.00 -14.60
N MET A 484 14.68 15.03 -15.71
CA MET A 484 16.11 15.34 -15.76
C MET A 484 16.41 16.83 -15.96
N GLY A 485 15.39 17.66 -16.15
CA GLY A 485 15.55 19.09 -16.45
C GLY A 485 16.03 19.38 -17.88
N ASP A 486 16.00 18.42 -18.81
CA ASP A 486 16.25 18.64 -20.25
C ASP A 486 14.93 18.92 -20.97
N TYR A 487 14.33 20.07 -20.65
CA TYR A 487 13.00 20.46 -21.13
C TYR A 487 12.91 20.55 -22.66
N ARG A 488 14.02 20.86 -23.33
CA ARG A 488 14.07 20.91 -24.81
C ARG A 488 13.83 19.52 -25.41
N LYS A 489 14.50 18.50 -24.90
CA LYS A 489 14.26 17.13 -25.36
C LYS A 489 12.89 16.63 -24.93
N ALA A 490 12.43 16.97 -23.72
CA ALA A 490 11.09 16.62 -23.28
C ALA A 490 10.03 17.12 -24.28
N LEU A 491 10.10 18.40 -24.69
CA LEU A 491 9.24 18.97 -25.74
C LEU A 491 9.36 18.22 -27.07
N GLU A 492 10.58 17.91 -27.54
CA GLU A 492 10.79 17.18 -28.80
C GLU A 492 10.05 15.83 -28.81
N TYR A 493 10.10 15.09 -27.70
CA TYR A 493 9.41 13.80 -27.59
C TYR A 493 7.89 13.96 -27.44
N TYR A 494 7.40 14.92 -26.65
CA TYR A 494 5.97 15.16 -26.55
C TYR A 494 5.36 15.70 -27.86
N GLU A 495 6.10 16.48 -28.64
CA GLU A 495 5.68 16.93 -29.97
C GLU A 495 5.59 15.75 -30.97
N LYS A 496 6.49 14.76 -30.86
CA LYS A 496 6.40 13.51 -31.63
C LYS A 496 5.13 12.72 -31.28
N VAL A 497 4.82 12.58 -29.98
CA VAL A 497 3.58 11.94 -29.50
C VAL A 497 2.36 12.67 -30.07
N PHE A 498 2.32 13.99 -29.91
CA PHE A 498 1.23 14.82 -30.41
C PHE A 498 1.04 14.66 -31.94
N SER A 499 2.14 14.60 -32.71
CA SER A 499 2.05 14.36 -34.16
C SER A 499 1.50 12.98 -34.52
N ILE A 500 1.83 11.94 -33.76
CA ILE A 500 1.31 10.57 -33.99
C ILE A 500 -0.19 10.55 -33.70
N GLU A 501 -0.59 11.09 -32.55
CA GLU A 501 -1.99 11.15 -32.12
C GLU A 501 -2.84 12.00 -33.06
N GLN A 502 -2.35 13.15 -33.50
CA GLN A 502 -3.06 14.02 -34.44
C GLN A 502 -3.32 13.35 -35.80
N GLN A 503 -2.42 12.47 -36.25
CA GLN A 503 -2.59 11.73 -37.51
C GLN A 503 -3.51 10.50 -37.38
N SER A 504 -3.63 9.94 -36.17
CA SER A 504 -4.31 8.65 -35.94
C SER A 504 -5.67 8.79 -35.24
N LEU A 505 -5.93 9.91 -34.56
CA LEU A 505 -7.10 10.10 -33.71
C LEU A 505 -7.98 11.26 -34.22
N ALA A 506 -9.25 11.25 -33.83
CA ALA A 506 -10.15 12.36 -34.08
C ALA A 506 -9.71 13.61 -33.30
N ALA A 507 -10.00 14.80 -33.83
CA ALA A 507 -9.58 16.07 -33.21
C ALA A 507 -10.11 16.29 -31.78
N ASN A 508 -11.18 15.59 -31.39
CA ASN A 508 -11.77 15.63 -30.06
C ASN A 508 -11.36 14.45 -29.16
N HIS A 509 -10.34 13.68 -29.53
CA HIS A 509 -9.92 12.50 -28.78
C HIS A 509 -9.24 12.89 -27.45
N PRO A 510 -9.53 12.20 -26.32
CA PRO A 510 -8.92 12.50 -25.01
C PRO A 510 -7.39 12.48 -24.98
N ASP A 511 -6.75 11.60 -25.75
CA ASP A 511 -5.28 11.50 -25.80
C ASP A 511 -4.62 12.78 -26.30
N LEU A 512 -5.23 13.49 -27.27
CA LEU A 512 -4.73 14.80 -27.70
C LEU A 512 -4.72 15.80 -26.54
N ALA A 513 -5.74 15.77 -25.68
CA ALA A 513 -5.78 16.61 -24.49
C ALA A 513 -4.68 16.21 -23.47
N THR A 514 -4.36 14.92 -23.37
CA THR A 514 -3.20 14.45 -22.57
C THR A 514 -1.89 15.00 -23.13
N SER A 515 -1.68 14.95 -24.44
CA SER A 515 -0.50 15.55 -25.07
C SER A 515 -0.40 17.06 -24.85
N TYR A 516 -1.50 17.81 -24.96
CA TYR A 516 -1.54 19.23 -24.59
C TYR A 516 -1.14 19.44 -23.12
N ASN A 517 -1.66 18.63 -22.20
CA ASN A 517 -1.30 18.71 -20.78
C ASN A 517 0.20 18.43 -20.54
N ASN A 518 0.79 17.44 -21.22
CA ASN A 518 2.20 17.10 -21.04
C ASN A 518 3.11 18.22 -21.56
N ILE A 519 2.81 18.79 -22.72
CA ILE A 519 3.55 19.96 -23.25
C ILE A 519 3.37 21.17 -22.32
N GLY A 520 2.16 21.41 -21.82
CA GLY A 520 1.89 22.45 -20.83
C GLY A 520 2.71 22.28 -19.56
N SER A 521 2.84 21.05 -19.05
CA SER A 521 3.68 20.72 -17.89
C SER A 521 5.16 21.05 -18.11
N VAL A 522 5.69 20.84 -19.32
CA VAL A 522 7.09 21.22 -19.60
C VAL A 522 7.26 22.74 -19.60
N TYR A 523 6.31 23.49 -20.17
CA TYR A 523 6.34 24.97 -20.08
C TYR A 523 6.19 25.47 -18.65
N ASP A 524 5.40 24.78 -17.83
CA ASP A 524 5.26 25.07 -16.40
C ASP A 524 6.58 24.83 -15.65
N SER A 525 7.27 23.72 -15.90
CA SER A 525 8.62 23.44 -15.39
C SER A 525 9.69 24.43 -15.88
N MET A 526 9.49 25.01 -17.07
CA MET A 526 10.34 26.06 -17.63
C MET A 526 10.03 27.47 -17.10
N GLY A 527 9.02 27.63 -16.24
CA GLY A 527 8.61 28.93 -15.70
C GLY A 527 7.83 29.81 -16.67
N ASP A 528 7.42 29.30 -17.84
CA ASP A 528 6.54 29.99 -18.78
C ASP A 528 5.07 29.64 -18.50
N TYR A 529 4.59 30.11 -17.34
CA TYR A 529 3.26 29.77 -16.84
C TYR A 529 2.12 30.23 -17.75
N ARG A 530 2.33 31.30 -18.55
CA ARG A 530 1.32 31.77 -19.51
C ARG A 530 1.17 30.81 -20.67
N LYS A 531 2.29 30.29 -21.19
CA LYS A 531 2.26 29.29 -22.24
C LYS A 531 1.73 27.96 -21.71
N ALA A 532 2.13 27.55 -20.50
CA ALA A 532 1.55 26.38 -19.84
C ALA A 532 0.01 26.48 -19.76
N LEU A 533 -0.50 27.64 -19.33
CA LEU A 533 -1.94 27.93 -19.27
C LEU A 533 -2.63 27.77 -20.63
N GLU A 534 -2.04 28.30 -21.72
CA GLU A 534 -2.59 28.13 -23.08
C GLU A 534 -2.74 26.65 -23.46
N TYR A 535 -1.73 25.82 -23.17
CA TYR A 535 -1.78 24.39 -23.44
C TYR A 535 -2.82 23.66 -22.56
N TYR A 536 -2.92 24.00 -21.27
CA TYR A 536 -3.95 23.43 -20.40
C TYR A 536 -5.37 23.85 -20.80
N GLU A 537 -5.57 25.09 -21.24
CA GLU A 537 -6.84 25.57 -21.77
C GLU A 537 -7.21 24.85 -23.08
N ASN A 538 -6.24 24.59 -23.96
CA ASN A 538 -6.45 23.77 -25.15
C ASN A 538 -6.88 22.34 -24.80
N ALA A 539 -6.23 21.70 -23.82
CA ALA A 539 -6.64 20.38 -23.31
C ALA A 539 -8.08 20.39 -22.80
N LEU A 540 -8.44 21.41 -21.99
CA LEU A 540 -9.80 21.58 -21.48
C LEU A 540 -10.81 21.79 -22.62
N SER A 541 -10.46 22.54 -23.65
CA SER A 541 -11.34 22.82 -24.80
C SER A 541 -11.70 21.58 -25.62
N ILE A 542 -10.82 20.57 -25.62
CA ILE A 542 -11.06 19.25 -26.23
C ILE A 542 -11.98 18.41 -25.35
N GLN A 543 -11.72 18.39 -24.04
CA GLN A 543 -12.40 17.53 -23.08
C GLN A 543 -13.82 17.99 -22.74
N GLN A 544 -14.03 19.31 -22.57
CA GLN A 544 -15.29 19.87 -22.12
C GLN A 544 -16.50 19.55 -23.04
N PRO A 545 -16.40 19.59 -24.39
CA PRO A 545 -17.50 19.20 -25.26
C PRO A 545 -17.59 17.69 -25.50
N SER A 546 -16.53 16.92 -25.24
CA SER A 546 -16.45 15.48 -25.55
C SER A 546 -16.78 14.58 -24.35
N LEU A 547 -16.67 15.09 -23.13
CA LEU A 547 -16.87 14.35 -21.89
C LEU A 547 -18.10 14.87 -21.10
N PRO A 548 -18.72 14.03 -20.26
CA PRO A 548 -19.73 14.49 -19.30
C PRO A 548 -19.18 15.61 -18.40
N ALA A 549 -20.03 16.57 -18.01
CA ALA A 549 -19.62 17.75 -17.24
C ALA A 549 -18.88 17.44 -15.93
N HIS A 550 -19.11 16.26 -15.35
CA HIS A 550 -18.47 15.81 -14.10
C HIS A 550 -17.41 14.72 -14.34
N HIS A 551 -16.80 14.66 -15.52
CA HIS A 551 -15.76 13.68 -15.81
C HIS A 551 -14.43 14.04 -15.10
N PRO A 552 -13.73 13.09 -14.44
CA PRO A 552 -12.48 13.36 -13.72
C PRO A 552 -11.38 14.03 -14.57
N SER A 553 -11.30 13.74 -15.87
CA SER A 553 -10.35 14.41 -16.77
C SER A 553 -10.55 15.94 -16.83
N ILE A 554 -11.79 16.42 -16.72
CA ILE A 554 -12.08 17.87 -16.66
C ILE A 554 -11.52 18.46 -15.35
N ALA A 555 -11.68 17.74 -14.23
CA ALA A 555 -11.09 18.15 -12.96
C ALA A 555 -9.56 18.20 -13.03
N ARG A 556 -8.91 17.22 -13.66
CA ARG A 556 -7.45 17.24 -13.91
C ARG A 556 -7.02 18.48 -14.69
N SER A 557 -7.75 18.85 -15.74
CA SER A 557 -7.46 20.07 -16.51
C SER A 557 -7.65 21.33 -15.67
N TYR A 558 -8.67 21.40 -14.82
CA TYR A 558 -8.82 22.49 -13.86
C TYR A 558 -7.70 22.53 -12.81
N ASN A 559 -7.24 21.39 -12.32
CA ASN A 559 -6.08 21.30 -11.42
C ASN A 559 -4.81 21.85 -12.09
N ASN A 560 -4.55 21.51 -13.34
CA ASN A 560 -3.40 22.03 -14.09
C ASN A 560 -3.48 23.55 -14.28
N ILE A 561 -4.64 24.07 -14.65
CA ILE A 561 -4.89 25.52 -14.78
C ILE A 561 -4.72 26.22 -13.42
N GLY A 562 -5.23 25.62 -12.34
CA GLY A 562 -5.06 26.12 -10.97
C GLY A 562 -3.59 26.21 -10.58
N SER A 563 -2.78 25.20 -10.92
CA SER A 563 -1.33 25.17 -10.67
C SER A 563 -0.59 26.30 -11.37
N ALA A 564 -0.90 26.54 -12.65
CA ALA A 564 -0.31 27.65 -13.39
C ALA A 564 -0.64 29.01 -12.72
N TYR A 565 -1.89 29.21 -12.27
CA TYR A 565 -2.27 30.42 -11.55
C TYR A 565 -1.62 30.55 -10.17
N ASP A 566 -1.46 29.45 -9.42
CA ASP A 566 -0.78 29.45 -8.12
C ASP A 566 0.69 29.86 -8.26
N ARG A 567 1.41 29.27 -9.23
CA ARG A 567 2.82 29.60 -9.53
C ARG A 567 2.99 31.03 -10.06
N MET A 568 1.99 31.56 -10.78
CA MET A 568 1.96 32.97 -11.14
C MET A 568 1.63 33.90 -9.97
N GLY A 569 1.12 33.39 -8.84
CA GLY A 569 0.70 34.18 -7.67
C GLY A 569 -0.70 34.77 -7.78
N ASP A 570 -1.51 34.34 -8.74
CA ASP A 570 -2.95 34.66 -8.79
C ASP A 570 -3.74 33.64 -7.98
N TYR A 571 -3.52 33.67 -6.66
CA TYR A 571 -4.08 32.70 -5.71
C TYR A 571 -5.61 32.65 -5.73
N ARG A 572 -6.28 33.76 -6.06
CA ARG A 572 -7.74 33.80 -6.19
C ARG A 572 -8.21 32.91 -7.34
N LYS A 573 -7.59 33.03 -8.52
CA LYS A 573 -7.93 32.17 -9.65
C LYS A 573 -7.49 30.73 -9.40
N ALA A 574 -6.33 30.53 -8.79
CA ALA A 574 -5.89 29.19 -8.40
C ALA A 574 -6.95 28.47 -7.55
N LEU A 575 -7.43 29.12 -6.48
CA LEU A 575 -8.52 28.61 -5.65
C LEU A 575 -9.80 28.38 -6.47
N GLU A 576 -10.20 29.31 -7.34
CA GLU A 576 -11.40 29.14 -8.17
C GLU A 576 -11.33 27.87 -9.03
N TYR A 577 -10.19 27.60 -9.67
CA TYR A 577 -10.02 26.42 -10.52
C TYR A 577 -9.86 25.13 -9.70
N TYR A 578 -9.12 25.16 -8.59
CA TYR A 578 -9.02 24.01 -7.70
C TYR A 578 -10.35 23.68 -7.02
N GLU A 579 -11.17 24.67 -6.66
CA GLU A 579 -12.52 24.45 -6.14
C GLU A 579 -13.47 23.89 -7.20
N LYS A 580 -13.32 24.27 -8.48
CA LYS A 580 -14.05 23.64 -9.59
C LYS A 580 -13.63 22.18 -9.77
N ALA A 581 -12.33 21.88 -9.72
CA ALA A 581 -11.81 20.52 -9.78
C ALA A 581 -12.34 19.69 -8.61
N LEU A 582 -12.19 20.18 -7.39
CA LEU A 582 -12.70 19.55 -6.17
C LEU A 582 -14.21 19.35 -6.23
N SER A 583 -14.98 20.31 -6.75
CA SER A 583 -16.43 20.17 -6.88
C SER A 583 -16.81 19.10 -7.89
N ILE A 584 -16.09 18.98 -9.02
CA ILE A 584 -16.32 17.88 -9.97
C ILE A 584 -15.99 16.57 -9.29
N GLU A 585 -14.83 16.49 -8.64
CA GLU A 585 -14.35 15.30 -7.95
C GLU A 585 -15.26 14.88 -6.80
N GLN A 586 -15.79 15.79 -5.99
CA GLN A 586 -16.80 15.45 -4.96
C GLN A 586 -18.12 14.98 -5.58
N GLN A 587 -18.42 15.44 -6.80
CA GLN A 587 -19.58 15.05 -7.57
C GLN A 587 -19.33 13.87 -8.51
N SER A 588 -18.14 13.32 -8.56
CA SER A 588 -17.85 12.15 -9.38
C SER A 588 -17.32 11.04 -8.48
N LEU A 589 -16.35 11.34 -7.64
CA LEU A 589 -15.61 10.40 -6.84
C LEU A 589 -16.27 10.14 -5.46
N PRO A 590 -16.09 8.94 -4.90
CA PRO A 590 -16.33 8.62 -3.50
C PRO A 590 -15.42 9.42 -2.57
N ALA A 591 -15.87 9.63 -1.34
CA ALA A 591 -15.21 10.49 -0.37
C ALA A 591 -13.76 10.08 -0.02
N ASN A 592 -13.39 8.82 -0.26
CA ASN A 592 -12.07 8.27 0.02
C ASN A 592 -11.17 8.13 -1.23
N HIS A 593 -11.53 8.75 -2.36
CA HIS A 593 -10.73 8.65 -3.58
C HIS A 593 -9.43 9.48 -3.51
N PRO A 594 -8.28 8.95 -3.97
CA PRO A 594 -6.99 9.68 -3.93
C PRO A 594 -7.01 11.05 -4.62
N ASP A 595 -7.72 11.20 -5.73
CA ASP A 595 -7.79 12.51 -6.43
C ASP A 595 -8.39 13.62 -5.54
N LEU A 596 -9.34 13.30 -4.65
CA LEU A 596 -9.85 14.29 -3.68
C LEU A 596 -8.75 14.75 -2.73
N ALA A 597 -7.87 13.85 -2.32
CA ALA A 597 -6.71 14.20 -1.49
C ALA A 597 -5.75 15.10 -2.26
N THR A 598 -5.53 14.86 -3.55
CA THR A 598 -4.74 15.74 -4.43
C THR A 598 -5.35 17.14 -4.51
N SER A 599 -6.65 17.26 -4.74
CA SER A 599 -7.32 18.58 -4.78
C SER A 599 -7.28 19.30 -3.44
N TYR A 600 -7.44 18.60 -2.32
CA TYR A 600 -7.25 19.21 -1.00
C TYR A 600 -5.80 19.64 -0.76
N HIS A 601 -4.80 18.86 -1.19
CA HIS A 601 -3.40 19.30 -1.14
C HIS A 601 -3.16 20.57 -1.95
N ASN A 602 -3.68 20.64 -3.17
CA ASN A 602 -3.52 21.80 -4.02
C ASN A 602 -4.12 23.06 -3.38
N ILE A 603 -5.33 22.96 -2.83
CA ILE A 603 -5.97 24.08 -2.10
C ILE A 603 -5.15 24.45 -0.85
N GLY A 604 -4.69 23.45 -0.10
CA GLY A 604 -3.84 23.66 1.07
C GLY A 604 -2.53 24.38 0.71
N LEU A 605 -1.91 24.03 -0.42
CA LEU A 605 -0.71 24.68 -0.95
C LEU A 605 -0.96 26.15 -1.28
N VAL A 606 -2.08 26.49 -1.91
CA VAL A 606 -2.42 27.90 -2.17
C VAL A 606 -2.57 28.68 -0.86
N TYR A 607 -3.26 28.12 0.14
CA TYR A 607 -3.36 28.77 1.45
C TYR A 607 -2.00 28.90 2.16
N ASN A 608 -1.12 27.91 2.01
CA ASN A 608 0.24 27.96 2.52
C ASN A 608 1.04 29.10 1.86
N ASN A 609 0.95 29.22 0.53
CA ASN A 609 1.60 30.29 -0.25
C ASN A 609 1.04 31.69 0.09
N MET A 610 -0.25 31.77 0.43
CA MET A 610 -0.88 33.00 0.93
C MET A 610 -0.50 33.36 2.38
N GLY A 611 0.14 32.44 3.12
CA GLY A 611 0.47 32.61 4.53
C GLY A 611 -0.66 32.27 5.52
N ASP A 612 -1.78 31.70 5.04
CA ASP A 612 -2.87 31.20 5.89
C ASP A 612 -2.59 29.73 6.28
N TYR A 613 -1.53 29.54 7.06
CA TYR A 613 -1.01 28.21 7.43
C TYR A 613 -2.02 27.35 8.20
N ARG A 614 -2.95 27.98 8.93
CA ARG A 614 -4.00 27.24 9.64
C ARG A 614 -4.98 26.59 8.68
N LYS A 615 -5.45 27.33 7.66
CA LYS A 615 -6.29 26.72 6.62
C LYS A 615 -5.50 25.69 5.82
N ALA A 616 -4.23 25.95 5.51
CA ALA A 616 -3.40 24.97 4.83
C ALA A 616 -3.38 23.63 5.58
N LEU A 617 -3.15 23.66 6.90
CA LEU A 617 -3.20 22.47 7.76
C LEU A 617 -4.57 21.78 7.72
N GLU A 618 -5.68 22.51 7.81
CA GLU A 618 -7.03 21.92 7.72
C GLU A 618 -7.24 21.13 6.41
N TYR A 619 -6.71 21.63 5.29
CA TYR A 619 -6.80 20.96 4.00
C TYR A 619 -5.84 19.78 3.87
N TYR A 620 -4.60 19.92 4.35
CA TYR A 620 -3.63 18.82 4.36
C TYR A 620 -4.07 17.66 5.27
N GLU A 621 -4.68 17.95 6.42
CA GLU A 621 -5.24 16.93 7.31
C GLU A 621 -6.43 16.20 6.67
N LYS A 622 -7.28 16.90 5.91
CA LYS A 622 -8.34 16.26 5.11
C LYS A 622 -7.77 15.31 4.06
N ALA A 623 -6.74 15.74 3.33
CA ALA A 623 -6.07 14.89 2.35
C ALA A 623 -5.46 13.63 3.00
N LEU A 624 -4.76 13.80 4.14
CA LEU A 624 -4.19 12.68 4.91
C LEU A 624 -5.28 11.71 5.40
N SER A 625 -6.43 12.22 5.86
CA SER A 625 -7.54 11.38 6.34
C SER A 625 -8.17 10.50 5.26
N ILE A 626 -8.05 10.89 3.99
CA ILE A 626 -8.50 10.11 2.83
C ILE A 626 -7.49 9.01 2.48
N GLN A 627 -6.21 9.34 2.52
CA GLN A 627 -5.13 8.45 2.07
C GLN A 627 -4.77 7.39 3.12
N GLN A 628 -4.73 7.77 4.40
CA GLN A 628 -4.22 6.90 5.47
C GLN A 628 -4.96 5.55 5.62
N PRO A 629 -6.31 5.47 5.49
CA PRO A 629 -7.01 4.19 5.57
C PRO A 629 -6.85 3.31 4.33
N SER A 630 -6.40 3.88 3.20
CA SER A 630 -6.52 3.23 1.89
C SER A 630 -5.19 2.84 1.23
N LEU A 631 -4.07 3.36 1.74
CA LEU A 631 -2.73 3.10 1.23
C LEU A 631 -1.91 2.27 2.23
N PRO A 632 -0.97 1.43 1.75
CA PRO A 632 0.04 0.82 2.61
C PRO A 632 0.78 1.86 3.44
N ALA A 633 1.19 1.50 4.66
CA ALA A 633 1.84 2.44 5.59
C ALA A 633 3.14 3.07 5.05
N ASN A 634 3.79 2.42 4.08
CA ASN A 634 5.00 2.86 3.39
C ASN A 634 4.73 3.48 2.00
N HIS A 635 3.50 3.87 1.69
CA HIS A 635 3.18 4.43 0.37
C HIS A 635 3.73 5.87 0.21
N PRO A 636 4.38 6.21 -0.92
CA PRO A 636 4.97 7.54 -1.17
C PRO A 636 4.01 8.72 -0.99
N ASP A 637 2.73 8.58 -1.34
CA ASP A 637 1.73 9.64 -1.18
C ASP A 637 1.56 10.09 0.27
N LEU A 638 1.67 9.17 1.23
CA LEU A 638 1.64 9.52 2.66
C LEU A 638 2.85 10.39 3.05
N ALA A 639 4.02 10.12 2.47
CA ALA A 639 5.21 10.94 2.70
C ALA A 639 5.04 12.37 2.14
N THR A 640 4.35 12.54 1.01
CA THR A 640 4.02 13.86 0.45
C THR A 640 3.10 14.63 1.40
N SER A 641 2.06 13.99 1.92
CA SER A 641 1.12 14.60 2.88
C SER A 641 1.82 15.04 4.16
N TYR A 642 2.65 14.18 4.74
CA TYR A 642 3.46 14.55 5.91
C TYR A 642 4.45 15.68 5.60
N SER A 643 5.07 15.70 4.41
CA SER A 643 5.96 16.79 4.01
C SER A 643 5.23 18.14 3.91
N ASN A 644 4.01 18.15 3.37
CA ASN A 644 3.20 19.35 3.25
C ASN A 644 2.78 19.90 4.62
N ILE A 645 2.37 19.01 5.53
CA ILE A 645 2.07 19.37 6.93
C ILE A 645 3.33 19.93 7.63
N GLY A 646 4.48 19.28 7.43
CA GLY A 646 5.77 19.74 7.95
C GLY A 646 6.12 21.15 7.48
N SER A 647 5.88 21.45 6.19
CA SER A 647 6.11 22.77 5.58
C SER A 647 5.24 23.88 6.19
N ALA A 648 3.97 23.58 6.45
CA ALA A 648 3.09 24.53 7.13
C ALA A 648 3.56 24.83 8.56
N TYR A 649 4.01 23.81 9.31
CA TYR A 649 4.55 24.01 10.65
C TYR A 649 5.89 24.77 10.66
N ASP A 650 6.80 24.50 9.71
CA ASP A 650 8.05 25.26 9.56
C ASP A 650 7.77 26.74 9.25
N SER A 651 6.79 26.99 8.37
CA SER A 651 6.36 28.34 8.03
C SER A 651 5.75 29.09 9.22
N MET A 652 5.07 28.38 10.12
CA MET A 652 4.56 28.90 11.39
C MET A 652 5.65 29.10 12.47
N GLY A 653 6.86 28.56 12.27
CA GLY A 653 7.93 28.55 13.25
C GLY A 653 7.81 27.47 14.33
N ASP A 654 6.89 26.50 14.18
CA ASP A 654 6.80 25.33 15.05
C ASP A 654 7.76 24.24 14.54
N TYR A 655 9.05 24.49 14.70
CA TYR A 655 10.12 23.65 14.16
C TYR A 655 10.11 22.22 14.72
N GLY A 656 9.63 22.03 15.96
CA GLY A 656 9.52 20.71 16.58
C GLY A 656 8.53 19.81 15.84
N LYS A 657 7.34 20.34 15.54
CA LYS A 657 6.37 19.59 14.73
C LYS A 657 6.81 19.46 13.28
N ALA A 658 7.43 20.48 12.71
CA ALA A 658 7.97 20.40 11.36
C ALA A 658 8.94 19.21 11.20
N LEU A 659 9.89 19.07 12.13
CA LEU A 659 10.82 17.94 12.16
C LEU A 659 10.09 16.61 12.33
N GLU A 660 9.13 16.50 13.25
CA GLU A 660 8.35 15.26 13.45
C GLU A 660 7.70 14.78 12.14
N TYR A 661 7.06 15.68 11.41
CA TYR A 661 6.37 15.34 10.17
C TYR A 661 7.33 15.07 9.01
N TYR A 662 8.42 15.84 8.89
CA TYR A 662 9.44 15.58 7.88
C TYR A 662 10.20 14.26 8.13
N GLU A 663 10.45 13.88 9.38
CA GLU A 663 11.06 12.59 9.74
C GLU A 663 10.13 11.41 9.40
N LYS A 664 8.81 11.54 9.63
CA LYS A 664 7.82 10.55 9.16
C LYS A 664 7.86 10.38 7.64
N ALA A 665 7.89 11.50 6.90
CA ALA A 665 7.99 11.46 5.45
C ALA A 665 9.30 10.82 4.97
N LEU A 666 10.42 11.16 5.59
CA LEU A 666 11.73 10.59 5.30
C LEU A 666 11.76 9.08 5.56
N SER A 667 11.23 8.63 6.70
CA SER A 667 11.18 7.20 7.06
C SER A 667 10.39 6.39 6.02
N ILE A 668 9.26 6.90 5.54
CA ILE A 668 8.46 6.24 4.50
C ILE A 668 9.28 6.15 3.21
N ARG A 669 9.85 7.27 2.75
CA ARG A 669 10.66 7.30 1.52
C ARG A 669 11.90 6.38 1.61
N GLN A 670 12.53 6.26 2.78
CA GLN A 670 13.66 5.34 2.98
C GLN A 670 13.27 3.86 2.86
N GLN A 671 12.02 3.52 3.21
CA GLN A 671 11.50 2.16 3.08
C GLN A 671 11.02 1.86 1.67
N SER A 672 10.55 2.86 0.92
CA SER A 672 9.90 2.67 -0.39
C SER A 672 10.78 3.01 -1.60
N LEU A 673 11.83 3.82 -1.44
CA LEU A 673 12.65 4.33 -2.56
C LEU A 673 14.12 3.91 -2.45
N PRO A 674 14.83 3.79 -3.60
CA PRO A 674 16.29 3.58 -3.60
C PRO A 674 17.04 4.71 -2.87
N ALA A 675 18.20 4.38 -2.28
CA ALA A 675 18.98 5.32 -1.46
C ALA A 675 19.43 6.60 -2.21
N ASN A 676 19.52 6.58 -3.54
CA ASN A 676 19.90 7.70 -4.40
C ASN A 676 18.70 8.42 -5.06
N HIS A 677 17.47 8.16 -4.58
CA HIS A 677 16.27 8.76 -5.16
C HIS A 677 16.18 10.27 -4.85
N PRO A 678 15.86 11.13 -5.84
CA PRO A 678 15.74 12.59 -5.63
C PRO A 678 14.79 13.00 -4.50
N ASP A 679 13.64 12.34 -4.34
CA ASP A 679 12.69 12.62 -3.25
C ASP A 679 13.26 12.42 -1.83
N LEU A 680 14.24 11.53 -1.66
CA LEU A 680 14.96 11.43 -0.39
C LEU A 680 15.74 12.73 -0.13
N ALA A 681 16.46 13.22 -1.14
CA ALA A 681 17.20 14.47 -1.04
C ALA A 681 16.29 15.67 -0.75
N ALA A 682 15.10 15.74 -1.35
CA ALA A 682 14.10 16.76 -1.00
C ALA A 682 13.72 16.72 0.49
N SER A 683 13.56 15.52 1.05
CA SER A 683 13.28 15.35 2.49
C SER A 683 14.45 15.83 3.36
N TYR A 684 15.69 15.51 2.97
CA TYR A 684 16.89 15.98 3.66
C TYR A 684 17.01 17.51 3.60
N ASN A 685 16.80 18.12 2.44
CA ASN A 685 16.80 19.59 2.28
C ASN A 685 15.73 20.27 3.15
N ASN A 686 14.52 19.69 3.25
CA ASN A 686 13.46 20.24 4.11
C ASN A 686 13.89 20.24 5.59
N ILE A 687 14.49 19.14 6.06
CA ILE A 687 15.00 19.04 7.44
C ILE A 687 16.19 20.01 7.64
N GLY A 688 17.08 20.11 6.66
CA GLY A 688 18.20 21.06 6.67
C GLY A 688 17.74 22.51 6.80
N SER A 689 16.70 22.89 6.04
CA SER A 689 16.04 24.20 6.12
C SER A 689 15.48 24.50 7.51
N VAL A 690 14.80 23.52 8.14
CA VAL A 690 14.29 23.68 9.51
C VAL A 690 15.44 23.92 10.50
N TYR A 691 16.52 23.15 10.42
CA TYR A 691 17.69 23.37 11.27
C TYR A 691 18.38 24.72 11.03
N ASN A 692 18.41 25.20 9.77
CA ASN A 692 18.89 26.54 9.45
C ASN A 692 18.04 27.61 10.12
N ASN A 693 16.71 27.47 10.04
CA ASN A 693 15.74 28.38 10.69
C ASN A 693 15.88 28.37 12.23
N MET A 694 16.23 27.23 12.82
CA MET A 694 16.52 27.09 14.25
C MET A 694 17.89 27.66 14.67
N GLY A 695 18.78 27.96 13.72
CA GLY A 695 20.16 28.38 13.96
C GLY A 695 21.14 27.23 14.26
N ASP A 696 20.73 25.96 14.10
CA ASP A 696 21.65 24.81 14.18
C ASP A 696 22.31 24.58 12.81
N TYR A 697 23.18 25.51 12.44
CA TYR A 697 23.82 25.53 11.12
C TYR A 697 24.67 24.29 10.84
N ARG A 698 25.21 23.63 11.88
CA ARG A 698 25.99 22.41 11.71
C ARG A 698 25.12 21.27 11.19
N LYS A 699 23.95 21.06 11.81
CA LYS A 699 23.00 20.07 11.33
C LYS A 699 22.42 20.46 9.98
N ALA A 700 22.11 21.74 9.76
CA ALA A 700 21.63 22.20 8.46
C ALA A 700 22.58 21.79 7.33
N LEU A 701 23.88 22.08 7.46
CA LEU A 701 24.90 21.66 6.50
C LEU A 701 24.99 20.14 6.35
N GLU A 702 24.94 19.37 7.45
CA GLU A 702 24.97 17.90 7.38
C GLU A 702 23.82 17.34 6.52
N TYR A 703 22.60 17.86 6.70
CA TYR A 703 21.43 17.43 5.94
C TYR A 703 21.47 17.90 4.48
N ASP A 704 21.84 19.15 4.21
CA ASP A 704 21.91 19.69 2.86
C ASP A 704 23.05 19.05 2.04
N GLU A 705 24.22 18.79 2.65
CA GLU A 705 25.32 18.06 2.00
C GLU A 705 24.92 16.61 1.69
N LYS A 706 24.16 15.97 2.58
CA LYS A 706 23.61 14.64 2.34
C LYS A 706 22.62 14.65 1.18
N ALA A 707 21.72 15.63 1.10
CA ALA A 707 20.82 15.80 -0.03
C ALA A 707 21.58 15.94 -1.36
N LEU A 708 22.61 16.78 -1.39
CA LEU A 708 23.46 16.96 -2.56
C LEU A 708 24.17 15.65 -2.96
N SER A 709 24.67 14.88 -1.99
CA SER A 709 25.33 13.59 -2.24
C SER A 709 24.40 12.51 -2.79
N ILE A 710 23.11 12.56 -2.44
CA ILE A 710 22.07 11.65 -2.93
C ILE A 710 21.71 11.97 -4.39
N GLN A 711 21.66 13.26 -4.75
CA GLN A 711 21.25 13.73 -6.08
C GLN A 711 22.35 13.57 -7.14
N GLN A 712 23.62 13.76 -6.78
CA GLN A 712 24.75 13.76 -7.73
C GLN A 712 24.84 12.50 -8.61
N PRO A 713 24.56 11.27 -8.12
CA PRO A 713 24.60 10.09 -8.96
C PRO A 713 23.39 9.90 -9.89
N SER A 714 22.22 10.47 -9.55
CA SER A 714 20.97 10.23 -10.28
C SER A 714 20.60 11.36 -11.25
N LEU A 715 21.03 12.59 -10.98
CA LEU A 715 20.69 13.79 -11.75
C LEU A 715 21.85 14.30 -12.63
N PRO A 716 21.56 14.88 -13.81
CA PRO A 716 22.56 15.63 -14.57
C PRO A 716 23.21 16.76 -13.77
N ALA A 717 24.47 17.09 -14.06
CA ALA A 717 25.21 18.12 -13.33
C ALA A 717 24.59 19.53 -13.41
N ASN A 718 23.77 19.80 -14.42
CA ASN A 718 23.03 21.05 -14.62
C ASN A 718 21.59 21.01 -14.06
N HIS A 719 21.19 19.95 -13.34
CA HIS A 719 19.82 19.80 -12.84
C HIS A 719 19.43 20.88 -11.81
N PRO A 720 18.24 21.51 -11.92
CA PRO A 720 17.77 22.54 -10.98
C PRO A 720 17.80 22.13 -9.50
N ASP A 721 17.43 20.89 -9.16
CA ASP A 721 17.49 20.40 -7.76
C ASP A 721 18.89 20.46 -7.12
N LEU A 722 19.97 20.24 -7.91
CA LEU A 722 21.34 20.40 -7.41
C LEU A 722 21.62 21.87 -7.06
N ALA A 723 21.06 22.81 -7.82
CA ALA A 723 21.15 24.24 -7.53
C ALA A 723 20.37 24.61 -6.28
N THR A 724 19.21 23.98 -6.04
CA THR A 724 18.43 24.17 -4.81
C THR A 724 19.23 23.75 -3.58
N SER A 725 19.83 22.55 -3.59
CA SER A 725 20.70 22.08 -2.49
C SER A 725 21.91 23.01 -2.29
N CYS A 726 22.53 23.49 -3.39
CA CYS A 726 23.61 24.49 -3.30
C CYS A 726 23.13 25.83 -2.70
N SER A 727 21.94 26.31 -3.07
CA SER A 727 21.36 27.55 -2.53
C SER A 727 21.05 27.43 -1.04
N ASN A 728 20.59 26.27 -0.58
CA ASN A 728 20.36 26.00 0.84
C ASN A 728 21.68 26.09 1.63
N ILE A 729 22.73 25.44 1.15
CA ILE A 729 24.08 25.52 1.75
C ILE A 729 24.59 26.97 1.74
N GLY A 730 24.40 27.70 0.64
CA GLY A 730 24.73 29.13 0.53
C GLY A 730 24.02 29.98 1.57
N SER A 731 22.72 29.74 1.76
CA SER A 731 21.89 30.39 2.78
C SER A 731 22.38 30.10 4.20
N VAL A 732 22.76 28.85 4.51
CA VAL A 732 23.33 28.48 5.81
C VAL A 732 24.64 29.24 6.08
N TYR A 733 25.56 29.26 5.11
CA TYR A 733 26.82 30.01 5.26
C TYR A 733 26.60 31.51 5.39
N ASN A 734 25.62 32.08 4.68
CA ASN A 734 25.23 33.47 4.83
C ASN A 734 24.76 33.77 6.25
N ASN A 735 23.91 32.91 6.83
CA ASN A 735 23.43 33.05 8.20
C ASN A 735 24.55 32.87 9.25
N MET A 736 25.57 32.06 8.94
CA MET A 736 26.79 31.94 9.76
C MET A 736 27.73 33.15 9.65
N GLY A 737 27.53 34.03 8.66
CA GLY A 737 28.42 35.15 8.36
C GLY A 737 29.65 34.79 7.51
N ASP A 738 29.73 33.57 6.97
CA ASP A 738 30.77 33.18 6.01
C ASP A 738 30.32 33.54 4.58
N TYR A 739 30.32 34.85 4.30
CA TYR A 739 29.83 35.40 3.03
C TYR A 739 30.64 34.92 1.82
N ARG A 740 31.92 34.55 2.00
CA ARG A 740 32.75 34.04 0.90
C ARG A 740 32.22 32.70 0.42
N LYS A 741 31.96 31.77 1.35
CA LYS A 741 31.37 30.47 1.00
C LYS A 741 29.93 30.62 0.53
N ALA A 742 29.15 31.51 1.14
CA ALA A 742 27.80 31.79 0.67
C ALA A 742 27.77 32.15 -0.83
N LEU A 743 28.61 33.12 -1.24
CA LEU A 743 28.75 33.50 -2.65
C LEU A 743 29.23 32.33 -3.53
N GLU A 744 30.19 31.53 -3.07
CA GLU A 744 30.69 30.37 -3.83
C GLU A 744 29.55 29.39 -4.18
N TYR A 745 28.70 29.06 -3.20
CA TYR A 745 27.58 28.15 -3.39
C TYR A 745 26.42 28.78 -4.17
N ASP A 746 26.10 30.05 -3.92
CA ASP A 746 25.03 30.76 -4.64
C ASP A 746 25.40 31.03 -6.12
N GLU A 747 26.66 31.35 -6.42
CA GLU A 747 27.15 31.49 -7.80
C GLU A 747 27.16 30.14 -8.53
N LYS A 748 27.51 29.06 -7.82
CA LYS A 748 27.40 27.70 -8.35
C LYS A 748 25.94 27.34 -8.66
N ALA A 749 25.01 27.63 -7.75
CA ALA A 749 23.57 27.41 -7.98
C ALA A 749 23.05 28.22 -9.17
N LEU A 750 23.43 29.49 -9.27
CA LEU A 750 23.09 30.35 -10.41
C LEU A 750 23.62 29.78 -11.73
N SER A 751 24.88 29.33 -11.76
CA SER A 751 25.50 28.73 -12.96
C SER A 751 24.78 27.46 -13.41
N ILE A 752 24.40 26.59 -12.47
CA ILE A 752 23.61 25.37 -12.75
C ILE A 752 22.27 25.76 -13.38
N ARG A 753 21.52 26.67 -12.76
CA ARG A 753 20.22 27.14 -13.26
C ARG A 753 20.32 27.81 -14.63
N GLN A 754 21.37 28.59 -14.90
CA GLN A 754 21.59 29.22 -16.21
C GLN A 754 21.83 28.21 -17.34
N GLN A 755 22.28 27.00 -17.02
CA GLN A 755 22.54 25.94 -18.02
C GLN A 755 21.30 25.10 -18.35
N SER A 756 20.31 25.03 -17.46
CA SER A 756 19.09 24.20 -17.62
C SER A 756 17.80 24.99 -17.78
N LEU A 757 17.72 26.21 -17.23
CA LEU A 757 16.50 27.01 -17.21
C LEU A 757 16.53 28.14 -18.24
N PRO A 758 15.37 28.54 -18.80
CA PRO A 758 15.25 29.76 -19.60
C PRO A 758 15.66 31.01 -18.82
N ALA A 759 16.14 32.04 -19.52
CA ALA A 759 16.66 33.27 -18.90
C ALA A 759 15.63 34.06 -18.05
N ASN A 760 14.34 33.83 -18.29
CA ASN A 760 13.20 34.44 -17.58
C ASN A 760 12.63 33.56 -16.44
N HIS A 761 13.30 32.46 -16.09
CA HIS A 761 12.81 31.53 -15.07
C HIS A 761 12.84 32.16 -13.65
N PRO A 762 11.75 32.02 -12.86
CA PRO A 762 11.68 32.48 -11.46
C PRO A 762 12.88 32.14 -10.57
N ASP A 763 13.37 30.91 -10.62
CA ASP A 763 14.54 30.46 -9.85
C ASP A 763 15.82 31.25 -10.13
N LEU A 764 15.99 31.80 -11.34
CA LEU A 764 17.11 32.69 -11.63
C LEU A 764 16.96 34.01 -10.87
N ALA A 765 15.73 34.55 -10.78
CA ALA A 765 15.46 35.72 -9.94
C ALA A 765 15.75 35.45 -8.47
N ALA A 766 15.35 34.29 -7.95
CA ALA A 766 15.65 33.88 -6.57
C ALA A 766 17.16 33.79 -6.32
N SER A 767 17.90 33.19 -7.26
CA SER A 767 19.36 33.08 -7.19
C SER A 767 20.04 34.46 -7.15
N TYR A 768 19.63 35.37 -8.02
CA TYR A 768 20.16 36.73 -8.02
C TYR A 768 19.80 37.48 -6.73
N ASN A 769 18.60 37.32 -6.20
CA ASN A 769 18.22 37.91 -4.92
C ASN A 769 19.04 37.36 -3.74
N ASN A 770 19.34 36.05 -3.72
CA ASN A 770 20.18 35.44 -2.68
C ASN A 770 21.60 36.01 -2.71
N ILE A 771 22.21 36.12 -3.90
CA ILE A 771 23.51 36.78 -4.07
C ILE A 771 23.44 38.25 -3.61
N GLY A 772 22.36 38.96 -3.97
CA GLY A 772 22.10 40.32 -3.51
C GLY A 772 22.02 40.44 -1.98
N LEU A 773 21.41 39.47 -1.31
CA LEU A 773 21.33 39.40 0.15
C LEU A 773 22.70 39.22 0.80
N VAL A 774 23.55 38.37 0.22
CA VAL A 774 24.93 38.20 0.72
C VAL A 774 25.72 39.50 0.58
N TYR A 775 25.66 40.17 -0.58
CA TYR A 775 26.31 41.47 -0.76
C TYR A 775 25.75 42.55 0.15
N ASN A 776 24.45 42.51 0.46
CA ASN A 776 23.86 43.40 1.45
C ASN A 776 24.48 43.17 2.81
N ASN A 777 24.62 41.91 3.24
CA ASN A 777 25.27 41.55 4.50
C ASN A 777 26.76 41.92 4.55
N MET A 778 27.42 42.04 3.40
CA MET A 778 28.79 42.55 3.26
C MET A 778 28.88 44.09 3.18
N GLY A 779 27.77 44.79 2.93
CA GLY A 779 27.73 46.25 2.73
C GLY A 779 28.13 46.73 1.32
N ASP A 780 28.16 45.86 0.31
CA ASP A 780 28.50 46.21 -1.10
C ASP A 780 27.25 46.64 -1.89
N TYR A 781 26.67 47.77 -1.51
CA TYR A 781 25.41 48.28 -2.06
C TYR A 781 25.34 48.42 -3.60
N PRO A 782 26.42 48.81 -4.32
CA PRO A 782 26.42 48.82 -5.78
C PRO A 782 26.11 47.44 -6.39
N LYS A 783 26.68 46.36 -5.82
CA LYS A 783 26.37 45.01 -6.26
C LYS A 783 24.97 44.58 -5.85
N VAL A 784 24.52 44.93 -4.64
CA VAL A 784 23.14 44.64 -4.21
C VAL A 784 22.14 45.21 -5.21
N GLN A 785 22.32 46.47 -5.63
CA GLN A 785 21.45 47.10 -6.63
C GLN A 785 21.46 46.31 -7.94
N LEU A 786 22.63 45.98 -8.48
CA LEU A 786 22.76 45.21 -9.72
C LEU A 786 22.00 43.88 -9.67
N TYR A 787 22.17 43.13 -8.59
CA TYR A 787 21.56 41.80 -8.43
C TYR A 787 20.05 41.87 -8.17
N CYS A 788 19.59 42.83 -7.36
CA CYS A 788 18.16 43.04 -7.13
C CYS A 788 17.44 43.56 -8.39
N GLU A 789 18.08 44.41 -9.20
CA GLU A 789 17.51 44.86 -10.48
C GLU A 789 17.28 43.69 -11.44
N ARG A 790 18.25 42.77 -11.55
CA ARG A 790 18.08 41.54 -12.34
C ARG A 790 16.98 40.64 -11.80
N ALA A 791 16.90 40.47 -10.48
CA ALA A 791 15.85 39.65 -9.87
C ALA A 791 14.44 40.22 -10.17
N VAL A 792 14.26 41.54 -10.07
CA VAL A 792 12.99 42.20 -10.40
C VAL A 792 12.68 42.10 -11.90
N GLU A 793 13.67 42.29 -12.77
CA GLU A 793 13.49 42.18 -14.23
C GLU A 793 12.97 40.80 -14.63
N ILE A 794 13.62 39.75 -14.13
CA ILE A 794 13.23 38.35 -14.39
C ILE A 794 11.86 38.04 -13.77
N GLY A 795 11.66 38.41 -12.50
CA GLY A 795 10.39 38.16 -11.81
C GLY A 795 9.18 38.78 -12.51
N LYS A 796 9.33 39.96 -13.12
CA LYS A 796 8.26 40.63 -13.90
C LYS A 796 7.84 39.88 -15.16
N CYS A 797 8.67 38.97 -15.66
CA CYS A 797 8.38 38.23 -16.88
C CYS A 797 7.43 37.05 -16.63
N SER A 798 7.54 36.40 -15.47
CA SER A 798 6.86 35.14 -15.14
C SER A 798 5.85 35.26 -13.99
N MET A 799 6.03 36.21 -13.07
CA MET A 799 5.17 36.36 -11.89
C MET A 799 4.11 37.46 -12.07
N SER A 800 2.98 37.32 -11.40
CA SER A 800 1.97 38.38 -11.30
C SER A 800 2.47 39.53 -10.42
N PRO A 801 1.97 40.78 -10.60
CA PRO A 801 2.39 41.93 -9.81
C PRO A 801 2.28 41.77 -8.28
N ASN A 802 1.34 40.94 -7.81
CA ASN A 802 1.11 40.67 -6.39
C ASN A 802 1.82 39.42 -5.88
N HIS A 803 2.65 38.75 -6.70
CA HIS A 803 3.34 37.54 -6.29
C HIS A 803 4.30 37.84 -5.12
N PRO A 804 4.25 37.09 -4.00
CA PRO A 804 5.07 37.36 -2.82
C PRO A 804 6.58 37.43 -3.08
N GLY A 805 7.08 36.58 -3.99
CA GLY A 805 8.47 36.61 -4.43
C GLY A 805 8.83 37.91 -5.17
N LEU A 806 7.97 38.38 -6.08
CA LEU A 806 8.22 39.63 -6.82
C LEU A 806 8.19 40.84 -5.89
N LEU A 807 7.21 40.88 -4.98
CA LEU A 807 7.12 41.92 -3.94
C LEU A 807 8.36 41.93 -3.05
N THR A 808 8.94 40.76 -2.76
CA THR A 808 10.18 40.65 -1.99
C THR A 808 11.36 41.21 -2.77
N PHE A 809 11.50 40.88 -4.06
CA PHE A 809 12.53 41.45 -4.93
C PHE A 809 12.42 42.98 -5.03
N GLU A 810 11.22 43.50 -5.26
CA GLU A 810 10.97 44.93 -5.40
C GLU A 810 11.24 45.69 -4.10
N ARG A 811 10.81 45.12 -2.97
CA ARG A 811 11.12 45.68 -1.63
C ARG A 811 12.62 45.72 -1.37
N ASN A 812 13.34 44.64 -1.66
CA ASN A 812 14.79 44.57 -1.48
C ASN A 812 15.49 45.64 -2.34
N LEU A 813 15.09 45.79 -3.60
CA LEU A 813 15.60 46.84 -4.49
C LEU A 813 15.28 48.26 -3.96
N GLU A 814 14.06 48.49 -3.48
CA GLU A 814 13.64 49.77 -2.92
C GLU A 814 14.44 50.14 -1.64
N CYS A 815 14.73 49.16 -0.78
CA CYS A 815 15.55 49.38 0.41
C CYS A 815 16.94 49.96 0.06
N VAL A 816 17.59 49.42 -0.98
CA VAL A 816 18.89 49.92 -1.45
C VAL A 816 18.77 51.33 -2.03
N ARG A 817 17.75 51.57 -2.87
CA ARG A 817 17.54 52.88 -3.50
C ARG A 817 17.26 53.99 -2.48
N ASN A 818 16.60 53.65 -1.39
CA ASN A 818 16.26 54.58 -0.31
C ASN A 818 17.36 54.69 0.77
N GLY A 819 18.49 54.00 0.63
CA GLY A 819 19.59 54.03 1.59
C GLY A 819 19.25 53.39 2.96
N LEU A 820 18.25 52.51 3.01
CA LEU A 820 17.84 51.81 4.23
C LEU A 820 18.78 50.63 4.50
N GLN A 821 19.31 50.53 5.73
CA GLN A 821 20.34 49.53 6.11
C GLN A 821 19.77 48.15 6.50
N HIS A 822 20.62 47.13 6.35
CA HIS A 822 20.57 45.70 6.74
C HIS A 822 19.25 45.10 7.23
N SER A 823 18.64 45.63 8.30
CA SER A 823 17.45 45.09 8.98
C SER A 823 16.16 44.99 8.14
N SER A 824 16.11 45.60 6.96
CA SER A 824 14.89 45.67 6.13
C SER A 824 14.83 44.65 4.98
N PHE A 825 15.94 43.98 4.68
CA PHE A 825 16.08 42.99 3.60
C PHE A 825 15.47 41.63 3.98
N ARG A 826 14.84 40.96 3.03
CA ARG A 826 14.21 39.65 3.23
C ARG A 826 14.76 38.59 2.29
N ALA A 827 15.07 37.43 2.85
CA ALA A 827 15.25 36.20 2.09
C ALA A 827 13.90 35.72 1.52
N ILE A 828 13.96 35.02 0.39
CA ILE A 828 12.84 34.20 -0.06
C ILE A 828 12.93 32.88 0.69
N LYS A 829 11.83 32.49 1.33
CA LYS A 829 11.66 31.16 1.91
C LYS A 829 11.24 30.19 0.82
#